data_AF-A0A1G7SBK9-F1
#
_entry.id   AF-A0A1G7SBK9-F1
#
_cell.length_a   1.000
_cell.length_b   1.000
_cell.length_c   1.000
_cell.angle_alpha   90.00
_cell.angle_beta   90.00
_cell.angle_gamma   90.00
#
_symmetry.space_group_name_H-M   'P 1'
#
loop_
_entity.id
_entity.type
_entity.pdbx_description
1 polymer ?
#
loop_
_entity_poly.entity_id
_entity_poly.type
_entity_poly.pdbx_seq_one_letter_code
_entity_poly.pdbx_strand_id
1 'polypeptide(L)'
;MTLDPIMMAALAAVAAFVLGALSAAWLARRRHREALKHAHAEADAQAESLREALARQTETLDARDAMLAERDKTLAEKAEAFSQAELARARLETELSSLRDGLAAREQDVERLTDALGEARERAQALGEEKATLTESLARLREHQTALSDGFHERLAEREQRLERAESQRVKLEQALEDSQEKVADLRENLRSASTQRDEKQASLVNYQAWWEREKAARETLADELANLKTTHGELTSTLAQKQQHFDEQLTLVKESRDQLKQEFENLANEILERKGKAFSDMSQQRLTGLLQPIQSEMKGFREKVESIHQQESEQRVQLRTELKHLQSLNQAITDQADKLTNALQGQKKIQGNWGELMLENVLDGAGLRRGKDYDREVSFTTEDGRRRPDAIVYLPQQKHLVIDAKTSLAAYTRYVNGDSDGERYQALAEHCKAVGDRITELSDRHYYDLPGLNSPEVVVMFIPVESAYVEALKHDESLYQRAIENNVLVATPTTLLTSLNIVRQLWRFEDQSRHSAELASRAEKFYDKLRVFLNSMEDVGKKLDGARLSFDRAMNQLSAGKGNLIKQTNEFRELGVAVKKELPRELTERARLELEPGGMEGGMDSGDENADKVRDEAADGDTETELESSSSVEAGAAPVDDDASREVRAPAEEQGEPSPASPTPAWEIDEQR
;
A
#
# COMPACT_ATOMS: atom_id res chain seq x y z
N MET A 1 -111.05 129.47 -186.82
CA MET A 1 -111.30 130.84 -187.33
C MET A 1 -110.07 131.68 -187.02
N THR A 2 -109.72 132.61 -187.90
CA THR A 2 -109.01 133.89 -187.62
C THR A 2 -107.91 133.98 -186.53
N LEU A 3 -106.68 134.27 -186.99
CA LEU A 3 -105.68 135.23 -186.44
C LEU A 3 -105.39 135.32 -184.92
N ASP A 4 -104.10 135.21 -184.56
CA ASP A 4 -103.40 136.24 -183.76
C ASP A 4 -101.84 136.15 -183.92
N PRO A 5 -101.04 137.25 -183.96
CA PRO A 5 -99.63 137.20 -184.43
C PRO A 5 -98.53 136.79 -183.43
N ILE A 6 -98.84 136.47 -182.17
CA ILE A 6 -97.78 136.25 -181.13
C ILE A 6 -97.16 134.83 -181.19
N MET A 7 -97.70 133.95 -182.04
CA MET A 7 -97.17 132.57 -182.24
C MET A 7 -95.78 132.51 -182.89
N MET A 8 -95.27 133.60 -183.48
CA MET A 8 -93.96 133.62 -184.17
C MET A 8 -92.77 133.97 -183.27
N ALA A 9 -93.01 134.38 -182.02
CA ALA A 9 -91.96 134.57 -181.00
C ALA A 9 -91.62 133.26 -180.27
N ALA A 10 -91.36 132.23 -181.07
CA ALA A 10 -90.20 131.36 -180.94
C ALA A 10 -90.02 130.69 -179.56
N LEU A 11 -90.47 129.45 -179.32
CA LEU A 11 -90.31 128.28 -180.19
C LEU A 11 -88.83 127.98 -180.58
N ALA A 12 -87.90 128.93 -180.39
CA ALA A 12 -86.46 128.73 -180.41
C ALA A 12 -85.91 128.36 -179.01
N ALA A 13 -86.45 128.95 -177.94
CA ALA A 13 -85.99 128.69 -176.57
C ALA A 13 -86.22 127.22 -176.13
N VAL A 14 -87.32 126.62 -176.57
CA VAL A 14 -87.70 125.23 -176.21
C VAL A 14 -86.85 124.19 -176.97
N ALA A 15 -86.30 124.53 -178.14
CA ALA A 15 -85.46 123.63 -178.93
C ALA A 15 -84.01 123.53 -178.41
N ALA A 16 -83.46 124.62 -177.84
CA ALA A 16 -82.07 124.67 -177.41
C ALA A 16 -81.76 123.82 -176.16
N PHE A 17 -82.71 123.72 -175.21
CA PHE A 17 -82.45 123.06 -173.93
C PHE A 17 -82.54 121.52 -174.01
N VAL A 18 -83.40 120.99 -174.88
CA VAL A 18 -83.60 119.53 -175.06
C VAL A 18 -82.36 118.85 -175.65
N LEU A 19 -81.53 119.57 -176.41
CA LEU A 19 -80.26 119.06 -176.96
C LEU A 19 -79.11 119.04 -175.94
N GLY A 20 -79.17 119.85 -174.87
CA GLY A 20 -78.20 119.79 -173.76
C GLY A 20 -78.31 118.52 -172.92
N ALA A 21 -79.51 117.92 -172.85
CA ALA A 21 -79.80 116.76 -172.00
C ALA A 21 -79.21 115.42 -172.50
N LEU A 22 -78.78 115.33 -173.77
CA LEU A 22 -78.42 114.05 -174.39
C LEU A 22 -76.90 113.84 -174.62
N SER A 23 -76.10 114.90 -174.73
CA SER A 23 -74.65 114.79 -174.93
C SER A 23 -73.89 114.40 -173.66
N ALA A 24 -74.27 114.95 -172.50
CA ALA A 24 -73.64 114.65 -171.22
C ALA A 24 -73.91 113.20 -170.74
N ALA A 25 -75.13 112.70 -170.97
CA ALA A 25 -75.55 111.35 -170.56
C ALA A 25 -74.81 110.22 -171.31
N TRP A 26 -74.37 110.47 -172.55
CA TRP A 26 -73.67 109.46 -173.35
C TRP A 26 -72.20 109.30 -172.96
N LEU A 27 -71.49 110.40 -172.65
CA LEU A 27 -70.09 110.33 -172.18
C LEU A 27 -69.96 109.66 -170.80
N ALA A 28 -70.90 109.89 -169.89
CA ALA A 28 -70.91 109.28 -168.56
C ALA A 28 -71.00 107.74 -168.60
N ARG A 29 -71.69 107.17 -169.60
CA ARG A 29 -72.01 105.74 -169.65
C ARG A 29 -70.92 104.85 -170.29
N ARG A 30 -69.88 105.44 -170.89
CA ARG A 30 -68.75 104.69 -171.48
C ARG A 30 -67.63 104.41 -170.46
N ARG A 31 -67.21 105.42 -169.67
CA ARG A 31 -66.13 105.25 -168.66
C ARG A 31 -66.47 104.25 -167.54
N HIS A 32 -67.74 104.11 -167.18
CA HIS A 32 -68.14 103.26 -166.06
C HIS A 32 -68.03 101.74 -166.30
N ARG A 33 -67.83 101.29 -167.56
CA ARG A 33 -67.79 99.86 -167.92
C ARG A 33 -66.38 99.25 -168.02
N GLU A 34 -65.33 100.06 -168.07
CA GLU A 34 -63.94 99.57 -168.10
C GLU A 34 -63.36 99.44 -166.68
N ALA A 35 -63.68 100.38 -165.77
CA ALA A 35 -63.21 100.34 -164.38
C ALA A 35 -63.65 99.08 -163.59
N LEU A 36 -64.86 98.57 -163.84
CA LEU A 36 -65.39 97.39 -163.14
C LEU A 36 -64.69 96.07 -163.50
N LYS A 37 -63.95 96.00 -164.62
CA LYS A 37 -63.23 94.76 -165.00
C LYS A 37 -61.90 94.61 -164.30
N HIS A 38 -61.21 95.71 -163.98
CA HIS A 38 -59.96 95.64 -163.22
C HIS A 38 -60.18 95.32 -161.75
N ALA A 39 -61.25 95.85 -161.13
CA ALA A 39 -61.54 95.65 -159.72
C ALA A 39 -61.89 94.21 -159.31
N HIS A 40 -62.30 93.32 -160.24
CA HIS A 40 -62.50 91.90 -159.93
C HIS A 40 -61.21 91.08 -160.01
N ALA A 41 -60.30 91.41 -160.93
CA ALA A 41 -59.06 90.64 -161.11
C ALA A 41 -58.08 90.77 -159.92
N GLU A 42 -58.09 91.90 -159.21
CA GLU A 42 -57.26 92.10 -158.01
C GLU A 42 -57.82 91.37 -156.77
N ALA A 43 -59.15 91.16 -156.70
CA ALA A 43 -59.79 90.55 -155.53
C ALA A 43 -59.52 89.03 -155.44
N ASP A 44 -59.60 88.31 -156.56
CA ASP A 44 -59.37 86.85 -156.58
C ASP A 44 -57.91 86.50 -156.26
N ALA A 45 -56.95 87.31 -156.75
CA ALA A 45 -55.53 87.11 -156.47
C ALA A 45 -55.17 87.27 -154.97
N GLN A 46 -55.87 88.14 -154.24
CA GLN A 46 -55.66 88.30 -152.80
C GLN A 46 -56.22 87.10 -152.00
N ALA A 47 -57.37 86.56 -152.42
CA ALA A 47 -58.03 85.44 -151.73
C ALA A 47 -57.20 84.14 -151.74
N GLU A 48 -56.47 83.88 -152.81
CA GLU A 48 -55.65 82.68 -152.95
C GLU A 48 -54.39 82.75 -152.06
N SER A 49 -53.74 83.92 -151.97
CA SER A 49 -52.57 84.14 -151.10
C SER A 49 -52.86 83.92 -149.61
N LEU A 50 -54.07 84.26 -149.16
CA LEU A 50 -54.49 84.08 -147.76
C LEU A 50 -54.74 82.62 -147.40
N ARG A 51 -55.20 81.79 -148.34
CA ARG A 51 -55.39 80.34 -148.10
C ARG A 51 -54.06 79.62 -147.89
N GLU A 52 -53.05 79.98 -148.69
CA GLU A 52 -51.72 79.37 -148.60
C GLU A 52 -50.99 79.76 -147.30
N ALA A 53 -51.19 81.00 -146.82
CA ALA A 53 -50.66 81.45 -145.53
C ALA A 53 -51.29 80.71 -144.34
N LEU A 54 -52.61 80.44 -144.39
CA LEU A 54 -53.35 79.79 -143.30
C LEU A 54 -52.95 78.32 -143.12
N ALA A 55 -52.72 77.60 -144.23
CA ALA A 55 -52.26 76.20 -144.21
C ALA A 55 -50.88 76.02 -143.54
N ARG A 56 -49.93 76.94 -143.81
CA ARG A 56 -48.62 76.93 -143.13
C ARG A 56 -48.74 77.21 -141.64
N GLN A 57 -49.73 78.01 -141.23
CA GLN A 57 -49.92 78.35 -139.81
C GLN A 57 -50.42 77.13 -139.00
N THR A 58 -51.35 76.34 -139.56
CA THR A 58 -51.84 75.12 -138.91
C THR A 58 -50.75 74.07 -138.68
N GLU A 59 -49.88 73.83 -139.67
CA GLU A 59 -48.79 72.84 -139.55
C GLU A 59 -47.78 73.21 -138.45
N THR A 60 -47.53 74.51 -138.24
CA THR A 60 -46.67 74.98 -137.13
C THR A 60 -47.29 74.87 -135.73
N LEU A 61 -48.62 74.78 -135.63
CA LEU A 61 -49.31 74.60 -134.35
C LEU A 61 -49.30 73.13 -133.92
N ASP A 62 -49.61 72.19 -134.83
CA ASP A 62 -49.56 70.75 -134.53
C ASP A 62 -48.16 70.29 -134.09
N ALA A 63 -47.11 70.81 -134.73
CA ALA A 63 -45.72 70.54 -134.35
C ALA A 63 -45.35 71.07 -132.94
N ARG A 64 -45.99 72.18 -132.51
CA ARG A 64 -45.76 72.79 -131.20
C ARG A 64 -46.48 72.04 -130.09
N ASP A 65 -47.71 71.56 -130.33
CA ASP A 65 -48.46 70.81 -129.34
C ASP A 65 -47.85 69.42 -129.08
N ALA A 66 -47.26 68.78 -130.10
CA ALA A 66 -46.45 67.58 -129.94
C ALA A 66 -45.23 67.80 -129.02
N MET A 67 -44.52 68.93 -129.16
CA MET A 67 -43.40 69.26 -128.25
C MET A 67 -43.84 69.52 -126.80
N LEU A 68 -45.03 70.10 -126.59
CA LEU A 68 -45.54 70.35 -125.24
C LEU A 68 -45.91 69.03 -124.54
N ALA A 69 -46.56 68.09 -125.25
CA ALA A 69 -46.89 66.78 -124.71
C ALA A 69 -45.66 65.97 -124.25
N GLU A 70 -44.59 65.96 -125.06
CA GLU A 70 -43.34 65.28 -124.69
C GLU A 70 -42.67 65.96 -123.47
N ARG A 71 -42.70 67.29 -123.41
CA ARG A 71 -42.12 68.04 -122.28
C ARG A 71 -42.85 67.73 -120.97
N ASP A 72 -44.18 67.73 -120.98
CA ASP A 72 -44.97 67.52 -119.76
C ASP A 72 -44.83 66.08 -119.24
N LYS A 73 -44.64 65.09 -120.14
CA LYS A 73 -44.24 63.73 -119.77
C LYS A 73 -42.89 63.69 -119.05
N THR A 74 -41.85 64.35 -119.58
CA THR A 74 -40.53 64.39 -118.90
C THR A 74 -40.54 65.12 -117.56
N LEU A 75 -41.50 66.03 -117.34
CA LEU A 75 -41.69 66.71 -116.05
C LEU A 75 -42.38 65.80 -115.03
N ALA A 76 -43.35 64.98 -115.46
CA ALA A 76 -43.99 63.98 -114.60
C ALA A 76 -42.97 62.94 -114.10
N GLU A 77 -42.16 62.36 -115.00
CA GLU A 77 -41.10 61.39 -114.65
C GLU A 77 -40.09 61.97 -113.64
N LYS A 78 -39.72 63.25 -113.78
CA LYS A 78 -38.81 63.94 -112.83
C LYS A 78 -39.47 64.22 -111.48
N ALA A 79 -40.76 64.56 -111.45
CA ALA A 79 -41.49 64.79 -110.21
C ALA A 79 -41.61 63.48 -109.39
N GLU A 80 -41.86 62.36 -110.05
CA GLU A 80 -41.91 61.04 -109.41
C GLU A 80 -40.54 60.62 -108.86
N ALA A 81 -39.46 60.83 -109.62
CA ALA A 81 -38.09 60.58 -109.13
C ALA A 81 -37.71 61.44 -107.92
N PHE A 82 -38.14 62.71 -107.89
CA PHE A 82 -37.92 63.61 -106.74
C PHE A 82 -38.69 63.14 -105.49
N SER A 83 -39.94 62.73 -105.64
CA SER A 83 -40.76 62.15 -104.57
C SER A 83 -40.11 60.89 -103.96
N GLN A 84 -39.57 60.00 -104.80
CA GLN A 84 -38.86 58.81 -104.33
C GLN A 84 -37.57 59.17 -103.56
N ALA A 85 -36.84 60.21 -104.00
CA ALA A 85 -35.65 60.69 -103.31
C ALA A 85 -35.94 61.30 -101.93
N GLU A 86 -37.02 62.08 -101.79
CA GLU A 86 -37.45 62.61 -100.49
C GLU A 86 -37.86 61.49 -99.51
N LEU A 87 -38.58 60.48 -99.99
CA LEU A 87 -38.94 59.29 -99.20
C LEU A 87 -37.70 58.50 -98.75
N ALA A 88 -36.71 58.33 -99.62
CA ALA A 88 -35.45 57.67 -99.28
C ALA A 88 -34.66 58.47 -98.22
N ARG A 89 -34.63 59.80 -98.35
CA ARG A 89 -34.00 60.69 -97.38
C ARG A 89 -34.67 60.61 -96.01
N ALA A 90 -36.01 60.64 -95.95
CA ALA A 90 -36.75 60.53 -94.68
C ALA A 90 -36.51 59.19 -93.96
N ARG A 91 -36.32 58.10 -94.71
CA ARG A 91 -35.91 56.79 -94.15
C ARG A 91 -34.50 56.83 -93.56
N LEU A 92 -33.54 57.42 -94.27
CA LEU A 92 -32.17 57.57 -93.76
C LEU A 92 -32.09 58.49 -92.54
N GLU A 93 -32.88 59.57 -92.49
CA GLU A 93 -32.95 60.46 -91.32
C GLU A 93 -33.56 59.75 -90.09
N THR A 94 -34.53 58.85 -90.28
CA THR A 94 -35.09 58.02 -89.19
C THR A 94 -34.13 56.91 -88.73
N GLU A 95 -33.45 56.21 -89.65
CA GLU A 95 -32.38 55.27 -89.30
C GLU A 95 -31.25 55.95 -88.52
N LEU A 96 -30.77 57.12 -88.97
CA LEU A 96 -29.76 57.90 -88.27
C LEU A 96 -30.20 58.37 -86.88
N SER A 97 -31.48 58.69 -86.67
CA SER A 97 -32.00 58.95 -85.32
C SER A 97 -31.88 57.71 -84.44
N SER A 98 -32.39 56.56 -84.92
CA SER A 98 -32.35 55.32 -84.14
C SER A 98 -30.92 54.86 -83.78
N LEU A 99 -29.96 55.12 -84.66
CA LEU A 99 -28.54 54.84 -84.41
C LEU A 99 -27.90 55.80 -83.40
N ARG A 100 -28.31 57.08 -83.36
CA ARG A 100 -27.88 58.01 -82.29
C ARG A 100 -28.48 57.64 -80.95
N ASP A 101 -29.77 57.30 -80.90
CA ASP A 101 -30.44 56.90 -79.67
C ASP A 101 -29.82 55.60 -79.12
N GLY A 102 -29.51 54.65 -80.00
CA GLY A 102 -28.77 53.42 -79.65
C GLY A 102 -27.30 53.64 -79.26
N LEU A 103 -26.64 54.68 -79.77
CA LEU A 103 -25.29 55.07 -79.35
C LEU A 103 -25.33 55.69 -77.95
N ALA A 104 -26.23 56.66 -77.70
CA ALA A 104 -26.39 57.32 -76.41
C ALA A 104 -26.76 56.33 -75.29
N ALA A 105 -27.60 55.34 -75.58
CA ALA A 105 -27.90 54.27 -74.63
C ALA A 105 -26.65 53.43 -74.27
N ARG A 106 -25.80 53.13 -75.26
CA ARG A 106 -24.53 52.40 -75.02
C ARG A 106 -23.49 53.25 -74.29
N GLU A 107 -23.42 54.54 -74.56
CA GLU A 107 -22.56 55.47 -73.81
C GLU A 107 -22.98 55.52 -72.34
N GLN A 108 -24.28 55.59 -72.05
CA GLN A 108 -24.82 55.52 -70.69
C GLN A 108 -24.54 54.18 -70.00
N ASP A 109 -24.61 53.05 -70.71
CA ASP A 109 -24.28 51.74 -70.14
C ASP A 109 -22.76 51.59 -69.88
N VAL A 110 -21.90 52.19 -70.71
CA VAL A 110 -20.45 52.25 -70.46
C VAL A 110 -20.13 53.10 -69.23
N GLU A 111 -20.82 54.24 -69.05
CA GLU A 111 -20.70 55.08 -67.85
C GLU A 111 -21.07 54.28 -66.59
N ARG A 112 -22.26 53.67 -66.56
CA ARG A 112 -22.71 52.79 -65.46
C ARG A 112 -21.74 51.65 -65.14
N LEU A 113 -21.19 51.00 -66.16
CA LEU A 113 -20.21 49.92 -65.98
C LEU A 113 -18.87 50.43 -65.45
N THR A 114 -18.50 51.66 -65.79
CA THR A 114 -17.28 52.31 -65.30
C THR A 114 -17.42 52.67 -63.81
N ASP A 115 -18.57 53.22 -63.41
CA ASP A 115 -18.89 53.50 -62.01
C ASP A 115 -18.93 52.22 -61.16
N ALA A 116 -19.62 51.18 -61.66
CA ALA A 116 -19.67 49.88 -60.99
C ALA A 116 -18.29 49.21 -60.85
N LEU A 117 -17.40 49.39 -61.84
CA LEU A 117 -16.00 48.96 -61.76
C LEU A 117 -15.21 49.77 -60.73
N GLY A 118 -15.51 51.06 -60.58
CA GLY A 118 -14.99 51.94 -59.53
C GLY A 118 -15.35 51.42 -58.14
N GLU A 119 -16.65 51.26 -57.86
CA GLU A 119 -17.13 50.70 -56.59
C GLU A 119 -16.53 49.32 -56.29
N ALA A 120 -16.43 48.45 -57.31
CA ALA A 120 -15.86 47.12 -57.14
C ALA A 120 -14.37 47.16 -56.78
N ARG A 121 -13.61 48.12 -57.32
CA ARG A 121 -12.19 48.33 -56.97
C ARG A 121 -12.04 48.88 -55.55
N GLU A 122 -12.85 49.84 -55.14
CA GLU A 122 -12.84 50.36 -53.77
C GLU A 122 -13.19 49.27 -52.74
N ARG A 123 -14.23 48.47 -53.00
CA ARG A 123 -14.58 47.30 -52.16
C ARG A 123 -13.44 46.28 -52.11
N ALA A 124 -12.79 46.00 -53.24
CA ALA A 124 -11.65 45.07 -53.28
C ALA A 124 -10.42 45.60 -52.51
N GLN A 125 -10.18 46.91 -52.54
CA GLN A 125 -9.12 47.53 -51.75
C GLN A 125 -9.44 47.47 -50.25
N ALA A 126 -10.65 47.85 -49.83
CA ALA A 126 -11.08 47.80 -48.44
C ALA A 126 -10.99 46.37 -47.86
N LEU A 127 -11.43 45.35 -48.61
CA LEU A 127 -11.27 43.94 -48.23
C LEU A 127 -9.79 43.49 -48.20
N GLY A 128 -8.93 44.11 -49.01
CA GLY A 128 -7.48 43.90 -48.97
C GLY A 128 -6.84 44.45 -47.69
N GLU A 129 -7.25 45.64 -47.28
CA GLU A 129 -6.82 46.29 -46.03
C GLU A 129 -7.33 45.54 -44.79
N GLU A 130 -8.60 45.13 -44.78
CA GLU A 130 -9.18 44.27 -43.73
C GLU A 130 -8.44 42.92 -43.65
N LYS A 131 -8.17 42.27 -44.78
CA LYS A 131 -7.38 41.03 -44.82
C LYS A 131 -5.95 41.24 -44.29
N ALA A 132 -5.32 42.39 -44.57
CA ALA A 132 -3.99 42.70 -44.06
C ALA A 132 -3.99 42.82 -42.53
N THR A 133 -4.92 43.59 -41.95
CA THR A 133 -5.04 43.74 -40.49
C THR A 133 -5.41 42.43 -39.79
N LEU A 134 -6.28 41.59 -40.37
CA LEU A 134 -6.58 40.24 -39.88
C LEU A 134 -5.36 39.30 -39.96
N THR A 135 -4.54 39.42 -41.00
CA THR A 135 -3.31 38.62 -41.12
C THR A 135 -2.28 39.02 -40.06
N GLU A 136 -2.15 40.31 -39.76
CA GLU A 136 -1.28 40.81 -38.70
C GLU A 136 -1.78 40.41 -37.31
N SER A 137 -3.09 40.49 -37.03
CA SER A 137 -3.65 40.06 -35.75
C SER A 137 -3.48 38.54 -35.52
N LEU A 138 -3.62 37.72 -36.57
CA LEU A 138 -3.30 36.29 -36.53
C LEU A 138 -1.81 36.01 -36.29
N ALA A 139 -0.90 36.83 -36.82
CA ALA A 139 0.54 36.71 -36.55
C ALA A 139 0.84 36.99 -35.07
N ARG A 140 0.32 38.10 -34.53
CA ARG A 140 0.46 38.47 -33.11
C ARG A 140 -0.14 37.42 -32.17
N LEU A 141 -1.30 36.85 -32.52
CA LEU A 141 -1.92 35.75 -31.76
C LEU A 141 -1.05 34.48 -31.73
N ARG A 142 -0.44 34.11 -32.86
CA ARG A 142 0.48 32.96 -32.93
C ARG A 142 1.74 33.20 -32.10
N GLU A 143 2.33 34.38 -32.20
CA GLU A 143 3.50 34.79 -31.41
C GLU A 143 3.21 34.76 -29.90
N HIS A 144 2.04 35.25 -29.49
CA HIS A 144 1.60 35.17 -28.10
C HIS A 144 1.36 33.72 -27.65
N GLN A 145 0.78 32.88 -28.51
CA GLN A 145 0.57 31.46 -28.23
C GLN A 145 1.90 30.70 -28.08
N THR A 146 2.91 30.98 -28.92
CA THR A 146 4.25 30.40 -28.77
C THR A 146 4.92 30.87 -27.49
N ALA A 147 4.93 32.17 -27.20
CA ALA A 147 5.51 32.70 -25.97
C ALA A 147 4.83 32.14 -24.69
N LEU A 148 3.51 31.93 -24.73
CA LEU A 148 2.78 31.29 -23.64
C LEU A 148 3.16 29.81 -23.48
N SER A 149 3.29 29.08 -24.60
CA SER A 149 3.73 27.69 -24.62
C SER A 149 5.13 27.54 -24.05
N ASP A 150 6.08 28.35 -24.51
CA ASP A 150 7.48 28.30 -24.08
C ASP A 150 7.60 28.61 -22.57
N GLY A 151 6.88 29.63 -22.09
CA GLY A 151 6.80 29.96 -20.66
C GLY A 151 6.11 28.88 -19.81
N PHE A 152 5.24 28.03 -20.38
CA PHE A 152 4.74 26.84 -19.70
C PHE A 152 5.79 25.73 -19.64
N HIS A 153 6.53 25.47 -20.74
CA HIS A 153 7.58 24.44 -20.77
C HIS A 153 8.71 24.78 -19.80
N GLU A 154 9.15 26.04 -19.73
CA GLU A 154 10.18 26.50 -18.79
C GLU A 154 9.74 26.31 -17.33
N ARG A 155 8.51 26.70 -16.98
CA ARG A 155 7.93 26.48 -15.64
C ARG A 155 7.73 25.00 -15.29
N LEU A 156 7.55 24.14 -16.28
CA LEU A 156 7.36 22.71 -16.10
C LEU A 156 8.71 22.03 -15.86
N ALA A 157 9.74 22.37 -16.66
CA ALA A 157 11.12 21.94 -16.44
C ALA A 157 11.68 22.42 -15.09
N GLU A 158 11.40 23.67 -14.68
CA GLU A 158 11.74 24.15 -13.33
C GLU A 158 11.09 23.30 -12.23
N ARG A 159 9.82 22.90 -12.41
CA ARG A 159 9.10 22.08 -11.46
C ARG A 159 9.66 20.66 -11.38
N GLU A 160 9.93 20.04 -12.53
CA GLU A 160 10.57 18.72 -12.60
C GLU A 160 11.93 18.73 -11.90
N GLN A 161 12.78 19.73 -12.16
CA GLN A 161 14.08 19.85 -11.49
C GLN A 161 13.95 20.10 -9.97
N ARG A 162 12.93 20.84 -9.52
CA ARG A 162 12.66 20.99 -8.07
C ARG A 162 12.18 19.68 -7.45
N LEU A 163 11.39 18.90 -8.18
CA LEU A 163 10.84 17.63 -7.73
C LEU A 163 11.95 16.57 -7.62
N GLU A 164 12.80 16.44 -8.64
CA GLU A 164 14.00 15.58 -8.63
C GLU A 164 14.95 15.94 -7.47
N ARG A 165 15.18 17.23 -7.22
CA ARG A 165 15.95 17.68 -6.05
C ARG A 165 15.29 17.25 -4.73
N ALA A 166 13.98 17.42 -4.59
CA ALA A 166 13.23 17.04 -3.39
C ALA A 166 13.24 15.52 -3.18
N GLU A 167 13.10 14.71 -4.24
CA GLU A 167 13.24 13.25 -4.17
C GLU A 167 14.65 12.84 -3.75
N SER A 168 15.69 13.47 -4.32
CA SER A 168 17.08 13.21 -3.91
C SER A 168 17.37 13.56 -2.45
N GLN A 169 16.68 14.58 -1.90
CA GLN A 169 16.74 14.93 -0.48
C GLN A 169 15.95 13.93 0.37
N ARG A 170 14.78 13.48 -0.09
CA ARG A 170 13.96 12.48 0.60
C ARG A 170 14.71 11.16 0.76
N VAL A 171 15.34 10.66 -0.30
CA VAL A 171 16.15 9.43 -0.27
C VAL A 171 17.32 9.55 0.71
N LYS A 172 18.02 10.70 0.75
CA LYS A 172 19.09 10.95 1.73
C LYS A 172 18.60 10.99 3.17
N LEU A 173 17.40 11.53 3.41
CA LEU A 173 16.78 11.55 4.74
C LEU A 173 16.25 10.18 5.15
N GLU A 174 15.72 9.39 4.21
CA GLU A 174 15.31 8.00 4.43
C GLU A 174 16.53 7.14 4.82
N GLN A 175 17.66 7.26 4.11
CA GLN A 175 18.92 6.60 4.46
C GLN A 175 19.46 7.05 5.82
N ALA A 176 19.51 8.35 6.10
CA ALA A 176 19.97 8.86 7.40
C ALA A 176 19.07 8.45 8.57
N LEU A 177 17.77 8.21 8.31
CA LEU A 177 16.83 7.68 9.30
C LEU A 177 17.07 6.18 9.54
N GLU A 178 17.34 5.40 8.50
CA GLU A 178 17.67 3.97 8.58
C GLU A 178 19.00 3.76 9.35
N ASP A 179 20.05 4.48 8.99
CA ASP A 179 21.34 4.56 9.72
C ASP A 179 21.17 4.91 11.22
N SER A 180 20.19 5.78 11.54
CA SER A 180 19.91 6.20 12.91
C SER A 180 19.12 5.14 13.68
N GLN A 181 18.23 4.42 13.00
CA GLN A 181 17.48 3.30 13.59
C GLN A 181 18.39 2.11 13.89
N GLU A 182 19.34 1.80 13.01
CA GLU A 182 20.37 0.77 13.23
C GLU A 182 21.23 1.09 14.47
N LYS A 183 21.78 2.32 14.53
CA LYS A 183 22.54 2.79 15.72
C LYS A 183 21.73 2.74 17.02
N VAL A 184 20.42 3.02 16.96
CA VAL A 184 19.54 2.90 18.13
C VAL A 184 19.25 1.45 18.50
N ALA A 185 19.19 0.52 17.53
CA ALA A 185 19.10 -0.91 17.79
C ALA A 185 20.38 -1.43 18.48
N ASP A 186 21.55 -1.12 17.94
CA ASP A 186 22.86 -1.47 18.52
C ASP A 186 23.02 -0.94 19.95
N LEU A 187 22.66 0.32 20.19
CA LEU A 187 22.73 0.92 21.53
C LEU A 187 21.75 0.25 22.51
N ARG A 188 20.57 -0.19 22.06
CA ARG A 188 19.62 -0.95 22.88
C ARG A 188 20.12 -2.35 23.19
N GLU A 189 20.77 -3.03 22.24
CA GLU A 189 21.37 -4.34 22.46
C GLU A 189 22.55 -4.25 23.44
N ASN A 190 23.44 -3.27 23.25
CA ASN A 190 24.54 -2.99 24.17
C ASN A 190 24.04 -2.61 25.58
N LEU A 191 22.96 -1.84 25.70
CA LEU A 191 22.34 -1.54 27.00
C LEU A 191 21.71 -2.78 27.64
N ARG A 192 21.11 -3.66 26.85
CA ARG A 192 20.52 -4.93 27.31
C ARG A 192 21.59 -5.88 27.82
N SER A 193 22.68 -6.07 27.08
CA SER A 193 23.79 -6.94 27.49
C SER A 193 24.55 -6.38 28.70
N ALA A 194 24.73 -5.06 28.79
CA ALA A 194 25.25 -4.41 30.00
C ALA A 194 24.31 -4.57 31.20
N SER A 195 22.98 -4.62 30.98
CA SER A 195 22.02 -4.88 32.06
C SER A 195 22.06 -6.32 32.53
N THR A 196 22.06 -7.31 31.62
CA THR A 196 22.15 -8.73 32.03
C THR A 196 23.45 -9.02 32.78
N GLN A 197 24.59 -8.47 32.34
CA GLN A 197 25.84 -8.57 33.09
C GLN A 197 25.78 -7.92 34.48
N ARG A 198 25.03 -6.82 34.64
CA ARG A 198 24.80 -6.20 35.96
C ARG A 198 23.96 -7.12 36.84
N ASP A 199 22.87 -7.67 36.30
CA ASP A 199 21.93 -8.51 37.03
C ASP A 199 22.56 -9.86 37.42
N GLU A 200 23.40 -10.45 36.56
CA GLU A 200 24.25 -11.62 36.86
C GLU A 200 25.25 -11.33 37.99
N LYS A 201 25.94 -10.19 37.95
CA LYS A 201 26.85 -9.75 39.03
C LYS A 201 26.10 -9.49 40.34
N GLN A 202 24.91 -8.90 40.27
CA GLN A 202 24.04 -8.65 41.42
C GLN A 202 23.55 -9.98 42.05
N ALA A 203 23.11 -10.94 41.23
CA ALA A 203 22.71 -12.27 41.70
C ALA A 203 23.90 -13.04 42.30
N SER A 204 25.08 -12.94 41.67
CA SER A 204 26.33 -13.51 42.19
C SER A 204 26.70 -12.90 43.56
N LEU A 205 26.59 -11.58 43.72
CA LEU A 205 26.81 -10.90 45.01
C LEU A 205 25.85 -11.40 46.10
N VAL A 206 24.56 -11.52 45.81
CA VAL A 206 23.57 -12.06 46.76
C VAL A 206 23.89 -13.52 47.14
N ASN A 207 24.30 -14.34 46.18
CA ASN A 207 24.73 -15.72 46.43
C ASN A 207 25.99 -15.78 47.31
N TYR A 208 26.99 -14.92 47.05
CA TYR A 208 28.19 -14.82 47.89
C TYR A 208 27.88 -14.33 49.31
N GLN A 209 26.96 -13.38 49.47
CA GLN A 209 26.50 -12.90 50.78
C GLN A 209 25.82 -14.04 51.57
N ALA A 210 24.85 -14.73 50.95
CA ALA A 210 24.16 -15.85 51.59
C ALA A 210 25.09 -17.03 51.91
N TRP A 211 26.11 -17.28 51.08
CA TRP A 211 27.16 -18.27 51.37
C TRP A 211 28.02 -17.83 52.57
N TRP A 212 28.46 -16.57 52.60
CA TRP A 212 29.27 -16.02 53.69
C TRP A 212 28.53 -16.02 55.03
N GLU A 213 27.24 -15.68 55.04
CA GLU A 213 26.40 -15.75 56.25
C GLU A 213 26.28 -17.18 56.79
N ARG A 214 26.11 -18.18 55.90
CA ARG A 214 26.09 -19.61 56.28
C ARG A 214 27.44 -20.08 56.82
N GLU A 215 28.54 -19.72 56.17
CA GLU A 215 29.90 -20.06 56.60
C GLU A 215 30.24 -19.39 57.95
N LYS A 216 29.78 -18.15 58.17
CA LYS A 216 29.91 -17.46 59.47
C LYS A 216 29.10 -18.17 60.56
N ALA A 217 27.84 -18.50 60.30
CA ALA A 217 27.00 -19.22 61.24
C ALA A 217 27.57 -20.62 61.58
N ALA A 218 28.09 -21.35 60.58
CA ALA A 218 28.75 -22.63 60.78
C ALA A 218 30.02 -22.52 61.66
N ARG A 219 30.78 -21.43 61.52
CA ARG A 219 31.94 -21.14 62.40
C ARG A 219 31.54 -20.75 63.81
N GLU A 220 30.45 -20.02 63.98
CA GLU A 220 29.90 -19.67 65.30
C GLU A 220 29.42 -20.93 66.02
N THR A 221 28.63 -21.79 65.36
CA THR A 221 28.21 -23.07 65.95
C THR A 221 29.38 -24.00 66.27
N LEU A 222 30.39 -24.09 65.40
CA LEU A 222 31.58 -24.90 65.66
C LEU A 222 32.42 -24.35 66.82
N ALA A 223 32.44 -23.02 67.02
CA ALA A 223 33.11 -22.40 68.17
C ALA A 223 32.38 -22.72 69.49
N ASP A 224 31.05 -22.69 69.49
CA ASP A 224 30.21 -23.08 70.63
C ASP A 224 30.34 -24.57 70.97
N GLU A 225 30.34 -25.46 69.96
CA GLU A 225 30.62 -26.88 70.13
C GLU A 225 32.01 -27.12 70.73
N LEU A 226 33.03 -26.40 70.25
CA LEU A 226 34.41 -26.52 70.74
C LEU A 226 34.55 -25.96 72.17
N ALA A 227 33.79 -24.93 72.54
CA ALA A 227 33.69 -24.44 73.92
C ALA A 227 33.05 -25.49 74.84
N ASN A 228 31.92 -26.08 74.43
CA ASN A 228 31.23 -27.15 75.17
C ASN A 228 32.07 -28.43 75.27
N LEU A 229 32.85 -28.77 74.24
CA LEU A 229 33.78 -29.90 74.27
C LEU A 229 34.96 -29.64 75.23
N LYS A 230 35.43 -28.39 75.35
CA LYS A 230 36.45 -28.01 76.32
C LYS A 230 35.94 -28.05 77.77
N THR A 231 34.72 -27.57 78.05
CA THR A 231 34.14 -27.64 79.40
C THR A 231 33.92 -29.09 79.83
N THR A 232 33.25 -29.90 78.99
CA THR A 232 33.04 -31.34 79.26
C THR A 232 34.34 -32.13 79.36
N HIS A 233 35.38 -31.83 78.56
CA HIS A 233 36.71 -32.43 78.73
C HIS A 233 37.35 -32.01 80.06
N GLY A 234 37.18 -30.76 80.49
CA GLY A 234 37.63 -30.29 81.81
C GLY A 234 36.95 -31.03 82.95
N GLU A 235 35.61 -31.17 82.88
CA GLU A 235 34.80 -31.93 83.84
C GLU A 235 35.18 -33.42 83.87
N LEU A 236 35.35 -34.06 82.70
CA LEU A 236 35.81 -35.44 82.60
C LEU A 236 37.21 -35.60 83.19
N THR A 237 38.14 -34.69 82.89
CA THR A 237 39.52 -34.74 83.41
C THR A 237 39.54 -34.58 84.93
N SER A 238 38.75 -33.65 85.47
CA SER A 238 38.58 -33.47 86.92
C SER A 238 37.97 -34.70 87.58
N THR A 239 36.92 -35.27 86.98
CA THR A 239 36.25 -36.49 87.47
C THR A 239 37.18 -37.70 87.39
N LEU A 240 37.99 -37.81 86.34
CA LEU A 240 38.96 -38.89 86.16
C LEU A 240 40.11 -38.73 87.17
N ALA A 241 40.60 -37.53 87.41
CA ALA A 241 41.59 -37.25 88.47
C ALA A 241 41.05 -37.57 89.87
N GLN A 242 39.80 -37.18 90.18
CA GLN A 242 39.14 -37.58 91.44
C GLN A 242 38.97 -39.10 91.55
N LYS A 243 38.58 -39.78 90.47
CA LYS A 243 38.48 -41.25 90.44
C LYS A 243 39.84 -41.92 90.55
N GLN A 244 40.89 -41.37 89.94
CA GLN A 244 42.27 -41.86 90.09
C GLN A 244 42.75 -41.68 91.52
N GLN A 245 42.56 -40.50 92.13
CA GLN A 245 42.89 -40.28 93.53
C GLN A 245 42.12 -41.25 94.44
N HIS A 246 40.81 -41.41 94.24
CA HIS A 246 40.00 -42.38 94.99
C HIS A 246 40.40 -43.84 94.70
N PHE A 247 40.81 -44.18 93.48
CA PHE A 247 41.36 -45.51 93.17
C PHE A 247 42.75 -45.70 93.79
N ASP A 248 43.59 -44.68 93.88
CA ASP A 248 44.90 -44.73 94.54
C ASP A 248 44.74 -44.81 96.05
N GLU A 249 43.77 -44.10 96.65
CA GLU A 249 43.35 -44.24 98.05
C GLU A 249 42.76 -45.63 98.33
N GLN A 250 41.93 -46.15 97.42
CA GLN A 250 41.50 -47.56 97.48
C GLN A 250 42.67 -48.52 97.26
N LEU A 251 43.67 -48.19 96.44
CA LEU A 251 44.82 -49.05 96.17
C LEU A 251 45.83 -48.97 97.31
N THR A 252 45.95 -47.88 98.07
CA THR A 252 46.70 -47.85 99.33
C THR A 252 45.93 -48.60 100.41
N LEU A 253 44.62 -48.39 100.56
CA LEU A 253 43.81 -49.15 101.53
C LEU A 253 43.77 -50.65 101.19
N VAL A 254 43.72 -51.02 99.91
CA VAL A 254 43.87 -52.39 99.42
C VAL A 254 45.33 -52.85 99.47
N LYS A 255 46.36 -52.00 99.37
CA LYS A 255 47.75 -52.40 99.64
C LYS A 255 48.00 -52.64 101.11
N GLU A 256 47.41 -51.86 102.01
CA GLU A 256 47.44 -52.08 103.46
C GLU A 256 46.68 -53.36 103.80
N SER A 257 45.45 -53.52 103.27
CA SER A 257 44.70 -54.77 103.40
C SER A 257 45.34 -55.93 102.65
N ARG A 258 46.20 -55.68 101.64
CA ARG A 258 47.03 -56.65 100.92
C ARG A 258 48.45 -56.72 101.44
N ASP A 259 48.83 -56.03 102.48
CA ASP A 259 50.07 -56.26 103.21
C ASP A 259 49.74 -56.99 104.51
N GLN A 260 48.58 -56.69 105.11
CA GLN A 260 47.83 -57.62 105.94
C GLN A 260 47.54 -58.93 105.19
N LEU A 261 46.83 -58.90 104.05
CA LEU A 261 46.60 -60.12 103.28
C LEU A 261 47.86 -60.66 102.61
N LYS A 262 48.97 -59.93 102.40
CA LYS A 262 50.24 -60.55 101.90
C LYS A 262 51.05 -61.18 103.02
N GLN A 263 50.86 -60.77 104.29
CA GLN A 263 51.19 -61.65 105.41
C GLN A 263 50.33 -62.93 105.41
N GLU A 264 49.07 -62.87 104.93
CA GLU A 264 48.19 -64.04 104.72
C GLU A 264 48.40 -64.77 103.36
N PHE A 265 49.10 -64.18 102.37
CA PHE A 265 49.08 -64.59 100.94
C PHE A 265 50.50 -64.70 100.33
N GLU A 266 51.57 -64.27 101.01
CA GLU A 266 52.88 -64.95 100.90
C GLU A 266 52.76 -66.42 101.31
N ASN A 267 51.79 -66.73 102.18
CA ASN A 267 51.39 -68.10 102.49
C ASN A 267 50.60 -68.79 101.36
N LEU A 268 50.09 -68.05 100.35
CA LEU A 268 49.14 -68.59 99.35
C LEU A 268 49.57 -68.40 97.87
N ALA A 269 50.44 -67.44 97.53
CA ALA A 269 50.82 -67.12 96.15
C ALA A 269 52.31 -67.29 95.83
N ASN A 270 52.94 -68.27 96.48
CA ASN A 270 53.89 -69.12 95.75
C ASN A 270 53.17 -70.02 94.71
N GLU A 271 51.84 -70.12 94.75
CA GLU A 271 51.03 -71.07 93.96
C GLU A 271 50.73 -70.64 92.52
N ILE A 272 50.73 -69.34 92.19
CA ILE A 272 50.22 -68.83 90.89
C ILE A 272 51.33 -68.10 90.08
N LEU A 273 52.40 -68.85 89.79
CA LEU A 273 53.68 -68.29 89.31
C LEU A 273 53.69 -67.68 87.87
N GLU A 274 53.16 -68.22 86.77
CA GLU A 274 52.58 -69.55 86.48
C GLU A 274 51.48 -69.47 85.40
N ARG A 275 50.86 -68.29 85.16
CA ARG A 275 49.93 -68.06 84.01
C ARG A 275 50.07 -66.70 83.33
N LYS A 276 51.23 -66.52 82.70
CA LYS A 276 51.47 -65.87 81.40
C LYS A 276 50.62 -64.65 81.01
N GLY A 277 51.29 -63.51 80.88
CA GLY A 277 50.88 -62.48 79.92
C GLY A 277 51.26 -62.83 78.47
N LYS A 278 50.81 -61.97 77.54
CA LYS A 278 51.08 -61.93 76.09
C LYS A 278 50.46 -63.05 75.23
N ALA A 279 49.40 -62.70 74.50
CA ALA A 279 49.48 -62.49 73.04
C ALA A 279 48.13 -62.02 72.46
N PHE A 280 48.02 -60.74 72.08
CA PHE A 280 47.02 -60.28 71.11
C PHE A 280 47.46 -58.94 70.48
N SER A 281 48.58 -58.99 69.76
CA SER A 281 49.20 -57.82 69.11
C SER A 281 49.08 -57.81 67.58
N ASP A 282 48.38 -58.80 67.01
CA ASP A 282 48.28 -58.99 65.56
C ASP A 282 46.82 -58.95 65.11
N MET A 283 46.61 -58.29 63.95
CA MET A 283 45.39 -58.20 63.14
C MET A 283 44.65 -56.84 63.15
N SER A 284 45.37 -55.76 62.85
CA SER A 284 44.76 -54.46 62.48
C SER A 284 45.38 -53.81 61.23
N GLN A 285 45.98 -54.60 60.33
CA GLN A 285 46.67 -54.03 59.16
C GLN A 285 46.54 -54.90 57.90
N GLN A 286 45.33 -54.98 57.33
CA GLN A 286 45.19 -55.12 55.88
C GLN A 286 43.77 -54.85 55.33
N ARG A 287 43.72 -54.07 54.24
CA ARG A 287 42.60 -53.83 53.29
C ARG A 287 41.53 -52.87 53.86
N LEU A 288 41.09 -51.82 53.17
CA LEU A 288 40.76 -51.72 51.74
C LEU A 288 40.98 -50.30 51.18
N THR A 289 41.98 -50.12 50.30
CA THR A 289 42.20 -48.86 49.55
C THR A 289 42.28 -49.16 48.06
N GLY A 290 41.14 -49.45 47.42
CA GLY A 290 41.12 -49.87 46.01
C GLY A 290 39.74 -50.11 45.40
N LEU A 291 38.72 -49.33 45.79
CA LEU A 291 37.32 -49.58 45.39
C LEU A 291 36.56 -48.39 44.77
N LEU A 292 37.19 -47.23 44.54
CA LEU A 292 36.51 -46.04 44.03
C LEU A 292 37.30 -45.31 42.93
N GLN A 293 37.41 -45.95 41.77
CA GLN A 293 37.82 -45.31 40.51
C GLN A 293 36.68 -45.23 39.45
N PRO A 294 35.68 -46.14 39.38
CA PRO A 294 34.63 -46.07 38.34
C PRO A 294 33.33 -45.38 38.81
N ILE A 295 33.42 -44.17 39.38
CA ILE A 295 32.25 -43.28 39.62
C ILE A 295 32.34 -41.99 38.79
N GLN A 296 33.54 -41.58 38.35
CA GLN A 296 33.73 -40.26 37.73
C GLN A 296 33.27 -40.15 36.26
N SER A 297 33.06 -41.26 35.54
CA SER A 297 32.66 -41.22 34.12
C SER A 297 31.15 -41.01 33.88
N GLU A 298 30.29 -41.48 34.79
CA GLU A 298 28.83 -41.38 34.62
C GLU A 298 28.30 -39.96 34.90
N MET A 299 29.00 -39.19 35.74
CA MET A 299 28.60 -37.84 36.22
C MET A 299 28.79 -36.69 35.20
N LYS A 300 29.11 -37.00 33.93
CA LYS A 300 29.30 -35.99 32.87
C LYS A 300 28.07 -35.83 31.97
N GLY A 301 27.51 -36.92 31.44
CA GLY A 301 26.30 -36.88 30.59
C GLY A 301 25.03 -36.42 31.31
N PHE A 302 24.95 -36.61 32.62
CA PHE A 302 23.86 -36.09 33.45
C PHE A 302 23.80 -34.55 33.49
N ARG A 303 24.96 -33.87 33.36
CA ARG A 303 25.08 -32.42 33.60
C ARG A 303 24.50 -31.58 32.49
N GLU A 304 24.80 -31.93 31.25
CA GLU A 304 24.37 -31.20 30.04
C GLU A 304 22.85 -31.27 29.83
N LYS A 305 22.19 -32.33 30.32
CA LYS A 305 20.73 -32.47 30.28
C LYS A 305 20.03 -31.65 31.37
N VAL A 306 20.71 -31.35 32.48
CA VAL A 306 20.20 -30.52 33.58
C VAL A 306 20.27 -29.03 33.22
N GLU A 307 21.34 -28.59 32.56
CA GLU A 307 21.55 -27.20 32.14
C GLU A 307 20.41 -26.66 31.24
N SER A 308 19.98 -27.44 30.24
CA SER A 308 18.95 -26.99 29.28
C SER A 308 17.53 -26.95 29.88
N ILE A 309 17.27 -27.75 30.91
CA ILE A 309 16.01 -27.72 31.66
C ILE A 309 15.94 -26.45 32.51
N HIS A 310 17.03 -26.10 33.21
CA HIS A 310 17.06 -24.91 34.07
C HIS A 310 16.88 -23.59 33.31
N GLN A 311 17.35 -23.49 32.06
CA GLN A 311 17.16 -22.26 31.27
C GLN A 311 15.67 -21.98 30.96
N GLN A 312 14.94 -22.99 30.48
CA GLN A 312 13.49 -22.85 30.23
C GLN A 312 12.69 -22.68 31.53
N GLU A 313 13.12 -23.35 32.61
CA GLU A 313 12.54 -23.21 33.93
C GLU A 313 12.70 -21.78 34.48
N SER A 314 13.84 -21.14 34.25
CA SER A 314 14.15 -19.78 34.72
C SER A 314 13.20 -18.72 34.11
N GLU A 315 12.98 -18.76 32.79
CA GLU A 315 12.07 -17.82 32.11
C GLU A 315 10.62 -17.99 32.57
N GLN A 316 10.17 -19.24 32.75
CA GLN A 316 8.86 -19.54 33.32
C GLN A 316 8.73 -19.08 34.78
N ARG A 317 9.78 -19.24 35.59
CA ARG A 317 9.85 -18.75 36.98
C ARG A 317 9.76 -17.22 37.06
N VAL A 318 10.31 -16.47 36.11
CA VAL A 318 10.21 -14.99 36.10
C VAL A 318 8.79 -14.51 35.80
N GLN A 319 8.12 -15.11 34.81
CA GLN A 319 6.70 -14.81 34.54
C GLN A 319 5.82 -15.20 35.72
N LEU A 320 6.01 -16.41 36.26
CA LEU A 320 5.28 -16.91 37.43
C LEU A 320 5.50 -16.02 38.66
N ARG A 321 6.73 -15.56 38.93
CA ARG A 321 7.03 -14.67 40.07
C ARG A 321 6.36 -13.29 39.93
N THR A 322 6.16 -12.82 38.72
CA THR A 322 5.48 -11.54 38.44
C THR A 322 3.97 -11.66 38.69
N GLU A 323 3.37 -12.73 38.18
CA GLU A 323 1.96 -13.09 38.44
C GLU A 323 1.72 -13.32 39.95
N LEU A 324 2.60 -14.07 40.62
CA LEU A 324 2.53 -14.32 42.07
C LEU A 324 2.63 -13.03 42.90
N LYS A 325 3.42 -12.03 42.49
CA LYS A 325 3.45 -10.72 43.16
C LYS A 325 2.13 -9.95 42.99
N HIS A 326 1.53 -10.01 41.80
CA HIS A 326 0.23 -9.38 41.56
C HIS A 326 -0.87 -10.06 42.40
N LEU A 327 -0.90 -11.39 42.41
CA LEU A 327 -1.78 -12.20 43.25
C LEU A 327 -1.55 -11.95 44.75
N GLN A 328 -0.31 -11.78 45.21
CA GLN A 328 0.01 -11.42 46.59
C GLN A 328 -0.59 -10.06 46.97
N SER A 329 -0.49 -9.06 46.08
CA SER A 329 -1.08 -7.73 46.33
C SER A 329 -2.62 -7.78 46.37
N LEU A 330 -3.24 -8.61 45.53
CA LEU A 330 -4.68 -8.84 45.52
C LEU A 330 -5.14 -9.58 46.79
N ASN A 331 -4.43 -10.65 47.18
CA ASN A 331 -4.67 -11.39 48.43
C ASN A 331 -4.60 -10.47 49.66
N GLN A 332 -3.58 -9.60 49.75
CA GLN A 332 -3.47 -8.70 50.89
C GLN A 332 -4.66 -7.73 50.96
N ALA A 333 -5.05 -7.13 49.82
CA ALA A 333 -6.22 -6.24 49.77
C ALA A 333 -7.53 -6.96 50.14
N ILE A 334 -7.69 -8.22 49.70
CA ILE A 334 -8.83 -9.08 49.97
C ILE A 334 -8.89 -9.47 51.46
N THR A 335 -7.78 -9.87 52.07
CA THR A 335 -7.69 -10.22 53.50
C THR A 335 -7.92 -8.99 54.40
N ASP A 336 -7.28 -7.87 54.08
CA ASP A 336 -7.46 -6.59 54.79
C ASP A 336 -8.92 -6.10 54.75
N GLN A 337 -9.65 -6.39 53.66
CA GLN A 337 -11.08 -6.09 53.55
C GLN A 337 -11.94 -7.07 54.36
N ALA A 338 -11.59 -8.36 54.37
CA ALA A 338 -12.27 -9.40 55.15
C ALA A 338 -12.27 -9.13 56.65
N ASP A 339 -11.11 -8.80 57.23
CA ASP A 339 -10.98 -8.52 58.67
C ASP A 339 -11.75 -7.23 59.05
N LYS A 340 -11.64 -6.16 58.25
CA LYS A 340 -12.36 -4.90 58.48
C LYS A 340 -13.88 -5.07 58.38
N LEU A 341 -14.35 -5.88 57.43
CA LEU A 341 -15.79 -6.08 57.20
C LEU A 341 -16.42 -7.08 58.19
N THR A 342 -15.65 -8.05 58.68
CA THR A 342 -16.12 -8.97 59.75
C THR A 342 -16.50 -8.21 61.02
N ASN A 343 -15.80 -7.13 61.33
CA ASN A 343 -16.12 -6.23 62.44
C ASN A 343 -17.33 -5.31 62.14
N ALA A 344 -17.66 -5.07 60.86
CA ALA A 344 -18.76 -4.20 60.45
C ALA A 344 -20.11 -4.93 60.24
N LEU A 345 -20.10 -6.25 60.03
CA LEU A 345 -21.30 -7.05 59.68
C LEU A 345 -21.97 -7.77 60.88
N GLN A 346 -21.77 -7.26 62.10
CA GLN A 346 -22.28 -7.88 63.32
C GLN A 346 -23.82 -8.07 63.28
N GLY A 347 -24.27 -9.31 63.48
CA GLY A 347 -25.69 -9.67 63.66
C GLY A 347 -26.52 -9.96 62.38
N GLN A 348 -25.99 -9.76 61.16
CA GLN A 348 -26.79 -9.87 59.94
C GLN A 348 -26.51 -11.15 59.11
N LYS A 349 -26.99 -12.30 59.60
CA LYS A 349 -26.72 -13.66 59.04
C LYS A 349 -26.91 -13.78 57.52
N LYS A 350 -27.90 -13.11 56.93
CA LYS A 350 -28.15 -13.14 55.47
C LYS A 350 -27.05 -12.39 54.68
N ILE A 351 -26.58 -11.26 55.19
CA ILE A 351 -25.56 -10.44 54.52
C ILE A 351 -24.17 -11.07 54.67
N GLN A 352 -23.89 -11.72 55.81
CA GLN A 352 -22.69 -12.52 56.01
C GLN A 352 -22.58 -13.69 55.01
N GLY A 353 -23.69 -14.38 54.72
CA GLY A 353 -23.75 -15.43 53.69
C GLY A 353 -23.49 -14.89 52.27
N ASN A 354 -24.24 -13.85 51.87
CA ASN A 354 -24.03 -13.19 50.58
C ASN A 354 -22.61 -12.64 50.40
N TRP A 355 -21.95 -12.21 51.48
CA TRP A 355 -20.56 -11.75 51.42
C TRP A 355 -19.57 -12.92 51.25
N GLY A 356 -19.78 -14.06 51.89
CA GLY A 356 -18.97 -15.26 51.66
C GLY A 356 -19.04 -15.75 50.21
N GLU A 357 -20.22 -15.65 49.58
CA GLU A 357 -20.40 -15.93 48.16
C GLU A 357 -19.69 -14.91 47.24
N LEU A 358 -19.79 -13.61 47.54
CA LEU A 358 -19.09 -12.56 46.80
C LEU A 358 -17.56 -12.69 46.94
N MET A 359 -17.09 -13.13 48.12
CA MET A 359 -15.69 -13.43 48.37
C MET A 359 -15.21 -14.63 47.54
N LEU A 360 -16.02 -15.68 47.41
CA LEU A 360 -15.73 -16.82 46.52
C LEU A 360 -15.66 -16.38 45.05
N GLU A 361 -16.60 -15.55 44.59
CA GLU A 361 -16.60 -14.99 43.23
C GLU A 361 -15.34 -14.13 42.97
N ASN A 362 -14.97 -13.25 43.91
CA ASN A 362 -13.72 -12.49 43.83
C ASN A 362 -12.45 -13.37 43.77
N VAL A 363 -12.44 -14.53 44.45
CA VAL A 363 -11.31 -15.48 44.41
C VAL A 363 -11.26 -16.24 43.10
N LEU A 364 -12.41 -16.64 42.54
CA LEU A 364 -12.51 -17.28 41.22
C LEU A 364 -12.10 -16.34 40.08
N ASP A 365 -12.58 -15.09 40.13
CA ASP A 365 -12.25 -14.04 39.16
C ASP A 365 -10.80 -13.56 39.32
N GLY A 366 -10.30 -13.45 40.57
CA GLY A 366 -8.89 -13.16 40.87
C GLY A 366 -7.94 -14.28 40.45
N ALA A 367 -8.41 -15.53 40.44
CA ALA A 367 -7.72 -16.65 39.81
C ALA A 367 -7.79 -16.61 38.27
N GLY A 368 -8.47 -15.62 37.68
CA GLY A 368 -8.59 -15.42 36.23
C GLY A 368 -9.53 -16.41 35.54
N LEU A 369 -10.39 -17.11 36.28
CA LEU A 369 -11.40 -17.99 35.70
C LEU A 369 -12.59 -17.17 35.18
N ARG A 370 -13.21 -17.62 34.09
CA ARG A 370 -14.38 -16.96 33.47
C ARG A 370 -15.64 -17.75 33.75
N ARG A 371 -16.64 -17.09 34.33
CA ARG A 371 -17.96 -17.67 34.56
C ARG A 371 -18.63 -18.11 33.25
N GLY A 372 -19.28 -19.27 33.24
CA GLY A 372 -19.91 -19.88 32.06
C GLY A 372 -18.93 -20.49 31.05
N LYS A 373 -17.63 -20.56 31.37
CA LYS A 373 -16.60 -21.23 30.56
C LYS A 373 -15.67 -22.08 31.41
N ASP A 374 -15.06 -21.48 32.43
CA ASP A 374 -14.04 -22.08 33.29
C ASP A 374 -14.63 -22.47 34.66
N TYR A 375 -15.74 -21.82 35.07
CA TYR A 375 -16.55 -22.22 36.22
C TYR A 375 -18.03 -21.86 36.04
N ASP A 376 -18.92 -22.54 36.75
CA ASP A 376 -20.32 -22.15 36.93
C ASP A 376 -20.69 -22.10 38.42
N ARG A 377 -21.56 -21.16 38.78
CA ARG A 377 -22.11 -21.03 40.15
C ARG A 377 -23.47 -21.70 40.25
N GLU A 378 -23.79 -22.19 41.44
CA GLU A 378 -25.17 -22.51 41.84
C GLU A 378 -25.89 -23.56 40.96
N VAL A 379 -25.13 -24.44 40.29
CA VAL A 379 -25.66 -25.48 39.39
C VAL A 379 -26.52 -26.46 40.21
N SER A 380 -27.77 -26.66 39.80
CA SER A 380 -28.74 -27.46 40.55
C SER A 380 -28.89 -28.85 39.92
N PHE A 381 -28.46 -29.87 40.65
CA PHE A 381 -28.63 -31.27 40.27
C PHE A 381 -29.85 -31.85 40.98
N THR A 382 -30.62 -32.67 40.26
CA THR A 382 -31.76 -33.39 40.82
C THR A 382 -31.38 -34.86 40.89
N THR A 383 -31.23 -35.39 42.10
CA THR A 383 -31.00 -36.82 42.35
C THR A 383 -32.22 -37.44 43.00
N GLU A 384 -32.22 -38.77 43.15
CA GLU A 384 -33.33 -39.50 43.78
C GLU A 384 -33.53 -39.09 45.26
N ASP A 385 -32.45 -38.72 45.97
CA ASP A 385 -32.46 -38.16 47.33
C ASP A 385 -32.77 -36.65 47.40
N GLY A 386 -33.13 -36.01 46.27
CA GLY A 386 -33.55 -34.62 46.21
C GLY A 386 -32.58 -33.68 45.50
N ARG A 387 -32.69 -32.37 45.78
CA ARG A 387 -31.98 -31.32 45.03
C ARG A 387 -30.66 -30.94 45.68
N ARG A 388 -29.54 -31.29 45.04
CA ARG A 388 -28.18 -30.92 45.45
C ARG A 388 -27.71 -29.70 44.65
N ARG A 389 -27.04 -28.76 45.31
CA ARG A 389 -26.62 -27.49 44.71
C ARG A 389 -25.33 -27.01 45.38
N PRO A 390 -24.14 -27.31 44.83
CA PRO A 390 -22.90 -26.69 45.26
C PRO A 390 -22.89 -25.19 44.90
N ASP A 391 -22.04 -24.42 45.58
CA ASP A 391 -21.96 -22.98 45.38
C ASP A 391 -21.19 -22.63 44.10
N ALA A 392 -20.15 -23.40 43.76
CA ALA A 392 -19.46 -23.35 42.48
C ALA A 392 -18.92 -24.71 42.00
N ILE A 393 -18.80 -24.86 40.68
CA ILE A 393 -18.11 -25.97 40.00
C ILE A 393 -17.09 -25.37 39.04
N VAL A 394 -15.84 -25.81 39.14
CA VAL A 394 -14.72 -25.40 38.26
C VAL A 394 -14.39 -26.52 37.28
N TYR A 395 -14.21 -26.18 36.01
CA TYR A 395 -13.99 -27.12 34.90
C TYR A 395 -12.49 -27.34 34.63
N LEU A 396 -11.93 -28.42 35.17
CA LEU A 396 -10.52 -28.79 35.04
C LEU A 396 -10.21 -29.38 33.63
N PRO A 397 -8.93 -29.43 33.20
CA PRO A 397 -8.57 -30.13 31.97
C PRO A 397 -8.93 -31.63 32.05
N GLN A 398 -8.95 -32.30 30.89
CA GLN A 398 -9.38 -33.71 30.76
C GLN A 398 -10.84 -33.95 31.18
N GLN A 399 -11.71 -32.94 31.04
CA GLN A 399 -13.12 -32.97 31.43
C GLN A 399 -13.32 -33.36 32.91
N LYS A 400 -12.40 -32.94 33.78
CA LYS A 400 -12.53 -33.14 35.23
C LYS A 400 -13.22 -31.95 35.88
N HIS A 401 -13.74 -32.13 37.09
CA HIS A 401 -14.47 -31.08 37.81
C HIS A 401 -13.98 -30.94 39.25
N LEU A 402 -14.00 -29.72 39.77
CA LEU A 402 -13.74 -29.41 41.18
C LEU A 402 -14.99 -28.75 41.77
N VAL A 403 -15.52 -29.29 42.85
CA VAL A 403 -16.74 -28.80 43.51
C VAL A 403 -16.35 -27.96 44.73
N ILE A 404 -16.93 -26.75 44.85
CA ILE A 404 -16.66 -25.81 45.93
C ILE A 404 -17.99 -25.45 46.64
N ASP A 405 -17.96 -25.45 47.97
CA ASP A 405 -19.08 -25.08 48.85
C ASP A 405 -18.56 -24.16 49.97
N ALA A 406 -19.19 -23.00 50.16
CA ALA A 406 -18.71 -21.88 50.96
C ALA A 406 -19.47 -21.66 52.28
N LYS A 407 -20.35 -22.60 52.66
CA LYS A 407 -21.40 -22.34 53.65
C LYS A 407 -20.98 -22.41 55.13
N THR A 408 -19.79 -21.89 55.46
CA THR A 408 -19.24 -21.89 56.83
C THR A 408 -19.84 -20.74 57.66
N SER A 409 -20.46 -21.05 58.80
CA SER A 409 -21.12 -20.05 59.66
C SER A 409 -20.13 -19.31 60.56
N LEU A 410 -19.76 -18.07 60.18
CA LEU A 410 -18.82 -17.23 60.93
C LEU A 410 -19.39 -16.52 62.18
N ALA A 411 -20.66 -16.74 62.55
CA ALA A 411 -21.30 -16.04 63.67
C ALA A 411 -20.64 -16.28 65.05
N ALA A 412 -20.02 -17.44 65.26
CA ALA A 412 -19.26 -17.73 66.48
C ALA A 412 -17.89 -17.03 66.45
N TYR A 413 -17.19 -17.04 65.32
CA TYR A 413 -15.96 -16.26 65.12
C TYR A 413 -16.16 -14.75 65.33
N THR A 414 -17.25 -14.17 64.82
CA THR A 414 -17.58 -12.75 65.06
C THR A 414 -17.76 -12.44 66.55
N ARG A 415 -18.31 -13.37 67.35
CA ARG A 415 -18.36 -13.22 68.83
C ARG A 415 -16.98 -13.37 69.48
N TYR A 416 -16.12 -14.27 69.00
CA TYR A 416 -14.75 -14.41 69.49
C TYR A 416 -13.90 -13.14 69.29
N VAL A 417 -14.05 -12.47 68.15
CA VAL A 417 -13.31 -11.23 67.84
C VAL A 417 -13.83 -10.03 68.65
N ASN A 418 -15.13 -9.98 68.94
CA ASN A 418 -15.79 -8.85 69.62
C ASN A 418 -16.13 -9.12 71.10
N GLY A 419 -15.62 -10.21 71.70
CA GLY A 419 -15.92 -10.57 73.08
C GLY A 419 -15.07 -9.78 74.09
N ASP A 420 -15.70 -9.15 75.07
CA ASP A 420 -15.02 -8.29 76.05
C ASP A 420 -14.28 -9.07 77.15
N SER A 421 -14.53 -10.38 77.29
CA SER A 421 -13.92 -11.22 78.32
C SER A 421 -13.30 -12.50 77.75
N ASP A 422 -12.16 -12.92 78.29
CA ASP A 422 -11.47 -14.13 77.83
C ASP A 422 -12.32 -15.41 77.96
N GLY A 423 -13.23 -15.46 78.93
CA GLY A 423 -14.18 -16.56 79.10
C GLY A 423 -15.23 -16.63 77.97
N GLU A 424 -15.78 -15.49 77.56
CA GLU A 424 -16.68 -15.40 76.41
C GLU A 424 -15.96 -15.72 75.10
N ARG A 425 -14.74 -15.19 74.92
CA ARG A 425 -13.90 -15.48 73.75
C ARG A 425 -13.59 -16.96 73.65
N TYR A 426 -13.21 -17.62 74.74
CA TYR A 426 -12.93 -19.06 74.75
C TYR A 426 -14.18 -19.89 74.37
N GLN A 427 -15.35 -19.55 74.90
CA GLN A 427 -16.62 -20.22 74.54
C GLN A 427 -16.98 -20.01 73.06
N ALA A 428 -16.89 -18.77 72.57
CA ALA A 428 -17.19 -18.45 71.17
C ALA A 428 -16.22 -19.13 70.19
N LEU A 429 -14.94 -19.30 70.58
CA LEU A 429 -13.95 -20.04 69.80
C LEU A 429 -14.25 -21.55 69.77
N ALA A 430 -14.60 -22.16 70.90
CA ALA A 430 -15.00 -23.57 70.95
C ALA A 430 -16.26 -23.86 70.11
N GLU A 431 -17.25 -22.96 70.15
CA GLU A 431 -18.45 -23.02 69.29
C GLU A 431 -18.10 -22.87 67.80
N HIS A 432 -17.13 -22.03 67.44
CA HIS A 432 -16.65 -21.88 66.07
C HIS A 432 -15.93 -23.14 65.57
N CYS A 433 -15.03 -23.71 66.37
CA CYS A 433 -14.34 -24.97 66.04
C CYS A 433 -15.33 -26.11 65.83
N LYS A 434 -16.34 -26.22 66.69
CA LYS A 434 -17.42 -27.17 66.52
C LYS A 434 -18.19 -26.94 65.22
N ALA A 435 -18.57 -25.69 64.90
CA ALA A 435 -19.30 -25.38 63.67
C ALA A 435 -18.51 -25.69 62.39
N VAL A 436 -17.17 -25.54 62.42
CA VAL A 436 -16.28 -25.98 61.32
C VAL A 436 -16.26 -27.51 61.22
N GLY A 437 -16.10 -28.22 62.33
CA GLY A 437 -16.11 -29.70 62.38
C GLY A 437 -17.44 -30.31 61.91
N ASP A 438 -18.57 -29.77 62.40
CA ASP A 438 -19.91 -30.18 61.98
C ASP A 438 -20.10 -29.97 60.46
N ARG A 439 -19.53 -28.89 59.89
CA ARG A 439 -19.62 -28.60 58.45
C ARG A 439 -18.76 -29.53 57.61
N ILE A 440 -17.58 -29.95 58.08
CA ILE A 440 -16.74 -30.97 57.42
C ILE A 440 -17.54 -32.27 57.28
N THR A 441 -18.16 -32.75 58.37
CA THR A 441 -18.99 -33.97 58.33
C THR A 441 -20.16 -33.82 57.36
N GLU A 442 -20.90 -32.70 57.43
CA GLU A 442 -22.06 -32.46 56.55
C GLU A 442 -21.68 -32.34 55.06
N LEU A 443 -20.44 -31.96 54.73
CA LEU A 443 -19.95 -31.88 53.36
C LEU A 443 -19.54 -33.25 52.79
N SER A 444 -18.94 -34.11 53.61
CA SER A 444 -18.64 -35.50 53.25
C SER A 444 -19.92 -36.26 52.89
N ASP A 445 -20.94 -36.15 53.75
CA ASP A 445 -22.26 -36.78 53.58
C ASP A 445 -23.02 -36.33 52.31
N ARG A 446 -22.58 -35.25 51.64
CA ARG A 446 -23.25 -34.71 50.44
C ARG A 446 -22.91 -35.40 49.13
N HIS A 447 -21.87 -36.25 49.09
CA HIS A 447 -21.56 -37.14 47.96
C HIS A 447 -21.60 -36.44 46.59
N TYR A 448 -21.01 -35.23 46.48
CA TYR A 448 -21.09 -34.41 45.27
C TYR A 448 -20.42 -35.06 44.03
N TYR A 449 -19.56 -36.05 44.24
CA TYR A 449 -18.89 -36.81 43.18
C TYR A 449 -19.80 -37.84 42.47
N ASP A 450 -20.88 -38.29 43.11
CA ASP A 450 -21.85 -39.24 42.54
C ASP A 450 -22.91 -38.54 41.65
N LEU A 451 -22.80 -37.22 41.45
CA LEU A 451 -23.76 -36.46 40.68
C LEU A 451 -23.68 -36.79 39.17
N PRO A 452 -24.81 -37.06 38.49
CA PRO A 452 -24.80 -37.47 37.10
C PRO A 452 -24.26 -36.36 36.19
N GLY A 453 -23.21 -36.69 35.43
CA GLY A 453 -22.52 -35.76 34.53
C GLY A 453 -21.34 -35.02 35.16
N LEU A 454 -21.03 -35.24 36.44
CA LEU A 454 -19.80 -34.76 37.08
C LEU A 454 -18.72 -35.84 37.04
N ASN A 455 -17.56 -35.48 36.48
CA ASN A 455 -16.32 -36.27 36.53
C ASN A 455 -15.34 -35.60 37.51
N SER A 456 -15.70 -35.57 38.79
CA SER A 456 -14.86 -35.01 39.86
C SER A 456 -14.13 -36.10 40.64
N PRO A 457 -12.96 -35.81 41.24
CA PRO A 457 -12.42 -36.63 42.33
C PRO A 457 -13.44 -36.76 43.48
N GLU A 458 -13.25 -37.74 44.37
CA GLU A 458 -14.03 -37.93 45.60
C GLU A 458 -13.77 -36.85 46.68
N VAL A 459 -13.36 -35.63 46.29
CA VAL A 459 -12.94 -34.54 47.19
C VAL A 459 -13.77 -33.28 46.94
N VAL A 460 -14.31 -32.69 48.02
CA VAL A 460 -15.03 -31.41 47.99
C VAL A 460 -14.21 -30.30 48.65
N VAL A 461 -14.23 -29.10 48.08
CA VAL A 461 -13.56 -27.92 48.66
C VAL A 461 -14.52 -27.16 49.57
N MET A 462 -14.19 -27.09 50.86
CA MET A 462 -14.89 -26.27 51.85
C MET A 462 -14.25 -24.89 51.91
N PHE A 463 -14.96 -23.86 51.45
CA PHE A 463 -14.45 -22.49 51.48
C PHE A 463 -14.79 -21.78 52.81
N ILE A 464 -13.78 -21.16 53.43
CA ILE A 464 -13.90 -20.31 54.61
C ILE A 464 -13.44 -18.89 54.20
N PRO A 465 -14.33 -17.90 54.11
CA PRO A 465 -14.00 -16.60 53.50
C PRO A 465 -13.13 -15.68 54.37
N VAL A 466 -12.81 -16.05 55.61
CA VAL A 466 -11.94 -15.29 56.52
C VAL A 466 -10.79 -16.20 56.97
N GLU A 467 -9.57 -15.88 56.52
CA GLU A 467 -8.34 -16.63 56.84
C GLU A 467 -8.13 -16.76 58.36
N SER A 468 -8.24 -15.63 59.06
CA SER A 468 -8.12 -15.49 60.51
C SER A 468 -9.11 -16.40 61.28
N ALA A 469 -10.29 -16.70 60.70
CA ALA A 469 -11.26 -17.60 61.32
C ALA A 469 -10.85 -19.08 61.22
N TYR A 470 -10.17 -19.47 60.14
CA TYR A 470 -9.66 -20.83 60.00
C TYR A 470 -8.41 -21.05 60.87
N VAL A 471 -7.48 -20.08 60.87
CA VAL A 471 -6.25 -20.12 61.67
C VAL A 471 -6.54 -20.25 63.18
N GLU A 472 -7.49 -19.47 63.71
CA GLU A 472 -7.85 -19.56 65.13
C GLU A 472 -8.58 -20.88 65.46
N ALA A 473 -9.33 -21.46 64.52
CA ALA A 473 -9.94 -22.77 64.71
C ALA A 473 -8.88 -23.89 64.80
N LEU A 474 -7.88 -23.88 63.91
CA LEU A 474 -6.78 -24.85 63.94
C LEU A 474 -5.91 -24.74 65.21
N LYS A 475 -5.68 -23.52 65.72
CA LYS A 475 -4.96 -23.31 67.00
C LYS A 475 -5.69 -23.88 68.21
N HIS A 476 -7.01 -23.95 68.17
CA HIS A 476 -7.84 -24.45 69.26
C HIS A 476 -8.06 -25.97 69.15
N ASP A 477 -8.16 -26.50 67.92
CA ASP A 477 -8.35 -27.91 67.64
C ASP A 477 -7.59 -28.34 66.37
N GLU A 478 -6.34 -28.78 66.58
CA GLU A 478 -5.46 -29.27 65.50
C GLU A 478 -6.04 -30.49 64.77
N SER A 479 -6.96 -31.24 65.38
CA SER A 479 -7.58 -32.41 64.76
C SER A 479 -8.53 -32.06 63.60
N LEU A 480 -8.96 -30.80 63.48
CA LEU A 480 -9.84 -30.35 62.40
C LEU A 480 -9.22 -30.59 61.01
N TYR A 481 -7.91 -30.38 60.87
CA TYR A 481 -7.20 -30.62 59.61
C TYR A 481 -7.19 -32.11 59.23
N GLN A 482 -6.85 -32.98 60.17
CA GLN A 482 -6.83 -34.43 59.96
C GLN A 482 -8.23 -34.97 59.65
N ARG A 483 -9.24 -34.52 60.41
CA ARG A 483 -10.65 -34.88 60.16
C ARG A 483 -11.15 -34.41 58.80
N ALA A 484 -10.71 -33.25 58.31
CA ALA A 484 -11.05 -32.79 56.97
C ALA A 484 -10.53 -33.75 55.90
N ILE A 485 -9.25 -34.13 55.97
CA ILE A 485 -8.62 -35.08 55.03
C ILE A 485 -9.30 -36.45 55.09
N GLU A 486 -9.55 -37.00 56.28
CA GLU A 486 -10.18 -38.32 56.46
C GLU A 486 -11.62 -38.37 55.92
N ASN A 487 -12.30 -37.22 55.83
CA ASN A 487 -13.63 -37.07 55.27
C ASN A 487 -13.62 -36.57 53.80
N ASN A 488 -12.45 -36.59 53.14
CA ASN A 488 -12.23 -36.07 51.78
C ASN A 488 -12.70 -34.61 51.57
N VAL A 489 -12.61 -33.78 52.60
CA VAL A 489 -12.91 -32.34 52.54
C VAL A 489 -11.60 -31.56 52.53
N LEU A 490 -11.35 -30.82 51.45
CA LEU A 490 -10.24 -29.87 51.39
C LEU A 490 -10.72 -28.51 51.91
N VAL A 491 -10.32 -28.12 53.13
CA VAL A 491 -10.61 -26.78 53.63
C VAL A 491 -9.70 -25.76 52.94
N ALA A 492 -10.31 -24.75 52.33
CA ALA A 492 -9.61 -23.68 51.63
C ALA A 492 -10.10 -22.29 52.07
N THR A 493 -9.15 -21.39 52.19
CA THR A 493 -9.30 -19.96 52.48
C THR A 493 -9.06 -19.15 51.19
N PRO A 494 -9.30 -17.83 51.14
CA PRO A 494 -9.08 -17.02 49.93
C PRO A 494 -7.68 -17.22 49.33
N THR A 495 -6.65 -17.19 50.19
CA THR A 495 -5.24 -17.35 49.79
C THR A 495 -4.96 -18.73 49.20
N THR A 496 -5.43 -19.79 49.86
CA THR A 496 -5.13 -21.18 49.48
C THR A 496 -5.96 -21.61 48.26
N LEU A 497 -7.25 -21.23 48.19
CA LEU A 497 -8.09 -21.47 47.02
C LEU A 497 -7.56 -20.74 45.79
N LEU A 498 -7.19 -19.46 45.91
CA LEU A 498 -6.57 -18.69 44.82
C LEU A 498 -5.30 -19.40 44.32
N THR A 499 -4.44 -19.88 45.23
CA THR A 499 -3.20 -20.58 44.89
C THR A 499 -3.49 -21.89 44.13
N SER A 500 -4.42 -22.71 44.63
CA SER A 500 -4.82 -23.98 43.99
C SER A 500 -5.41 -23.76 42.60
N LEU A 501 -6.27 -22.75 42.42
CA LEU A 501 -6.87 -22.42 41.13
C LEU A 501 -5.85 -21.86 40.13
N ASN A 502 -4.82 -21.15 40.60
CA ASN A 502 -3.72 -20.71 39.73
C ASN A 502 -2.86 -21.89 39.22
N ILE A 503 -2.69 -22.94 40.02
CA ILE A 503 -2.03 -24.19 39.58
C ILE A 503 -2.88 -24.88 38.49
N VAL A 504 -4.21 -24.95 38.69
CA VAL A 504 -5.16 -25.44 37.67
C VAL A 504 -5.06 -24.63 36.37
N ARG A 505 -4.99 -23.30 36.47
CA ARG A 505 -4.85 -22.41 35.30
C ARG A 505 -3.53 -22.62 34.56
N GLN A 506 -2.44 -22.87 35.28
CA GLN A 506 -1.16 -23.23 34.67
C GLN A 506 -1.21 -24.59 33.96
N LEU A 507 -2.00 -25.54 34.50
CA LEU A 507 -2.23 -26.84 33.86
C LEU A 507 -2.99 -26.70 32.52
N TRP A 508 -3.97 -25.78 32.40
CA TRP A 508 -4.59 -25.47 31.10
C TRP A 508 -3.57 -24.94 30.07
N ARG A 509 -2.66 -24.04 30.47
CA ARG A 509 -1.62 -23.52 29.56
C ARG A 509 -0.73 -24.63 29.00
N PHE A 510 -0.43 -25.64 29.80
CA PHE A 510 0.37 -26.80 29.39
C PHE A 510 -0.38 -27.71 28.41
N GLU A 511 -1.68 -27.97 28.66
CA GLU A 511 -2.54 -28.77 27.78
C GLU A 511 -2.73 -28.10 26.40
N ASP A 512 -3.00 -26.78 26.37
CA ASP A 512 -3.12 -26.02 25.12
C ASP A 512 -1.81 -25.95 24.33
N GLN A 513 -0.65 -25.88 25.01
CA GLN A 513 0.65 -25.93 24.34
C GLN A 513 0.89 -27.29 23.67
N SER A 514 0.51 -28.40 24.34
CA SER A 514 0.60 -29.76 23.81
C SER A 514 -0.22 -29.95 22.50
N ARG A 515 -1.44 -29.39 22.46
CA ARG A 515 -2.31 -29.45 21.28
C ARG A 515 -1.71 -28.75 20.05
N HIS A 516 -1.08 -27.59 20.23
CA HIS A 516 -0.49 -26.84 19.11
C HIS A 516 0.72 -27.56 18.50
N SER A 517 1.51 -28.29 19.29
CA SER A 517 2.63 -29.10 18.76
C SER A 517 2.17 -30.22 17.83
N ALA A 518 1.05 -30.88 18.14
CA ALA A 518 0.46 -31.90 17.27
C ALA A 518 -0.06 -31.32 15.94
N GLU A 519 -0.67 -30.13 15.97
CA GLU A 519 -1.12 -29.45 14.75
C GLU A 519 0.07 -29.00 13.88
N LEU A 520 1.13 -28.46 14.50
CA LEU A 520 2.35 -28.05 13.80
C LEU A 520 2.99 -29.23 13.05
N ALA A 521 3.08 -30.40 13.68
CA ALA A 521 3.58 -31.62 13.05
C ALA A 521 2.77 -32.00 11.79
N SER A 522 1.43 -32.01 11.89
CA SER A 522 0.56 -32.32 10.73
C SER A 522 0.64 -31.26 9.63
N ARG A 523 0.87 -29.98 9.95
CA ARG A 523 1.10 -28.92 8.96
C ARG A 523 2.46 -29.07 8.28
N ALA A 524 3.51 -29.46 9.01
CA ALA A 524 4.85 -29.70 8.47
C ALA A 524 4.87 -30.88 7.49
N GLU A 525 4.21 -31.99 7.84
CA GLU A 525 4.04 -33.18 6.97
C GLU A 525 3.38 -32.80 5.62
N LYS A 526 2.24 -32.10 5.67
CA LYS A 526 1.52 -31.63 4.47
C LYS A 526 2.32 -30.64 3.63
N PHE A 527 3.21 -29.85 4.25
CA PHE A 527 4.10 -28.94 3.53
C PHE A 527 5.21 -29.71 2.82
N TYR A 528 5.84 -30.67 3.50
CA TYR A 528 6.89 -31.52 2.93
C TYR A 528 6.41 -32.29 1.69
N ASP A 529 5.22 -32.89 1.76
CA ASP A 529 4.64 -33.59 0.61
C ASP A 529 4.35 -32.67 -0.59
N LYS A 530 3.84 -31.46 -0.34
CA LYS A 530 3.62 -30.47 -1.40
C LYS A 530 4.94 -30.02 -2.04
N LEU A 531 5.97 -29.79 -1.24
CA LEU A 531 7.30 -29.42 -1.74
C LEU A 531 7.89 -30.54 -2.61
N ARG A 532 7.79 -31.80 -2.17
CA ARG A 532 8.21 -32.98 -2.93
C ARG A 532 7.52 -33.08 -4.30
N VAL A 533 6.19 -32.90 -4.35
CA VAL A 533 5.43 -32.92 -5.62
C VAL A 533 5.82 -31.75 -6.54
N PHE A 534 6.08 -30.57 -5.98
CA PHE A 534 6.53 -29.39 -6.73
C PHE A 534 7.93 -29.60 -7.33
N LEU A 535 8.89 -30.13 -6.56
CA LEU A 535 10.25 -30.41 -7.04
C LEU A 535 10.24 -31.39 -8.23
N ASN A 536 9.48 -32.49 -8.13
CA ASN A 536 9.31 -33.44 -9.25
C ASN A 536 8.72 -32.75 -10.50
N SER A 537 7.77 -31.84 -10.30
CA SER A 537 7.14 -31.09 -11.41
C SER A 537 8.13 -30.15 -12.09
N MET A 538 9.04 -29.52 -11.34
CA MET A 538 10.12 -28.68 -11.87
C MET A 538 11.18 -29.50 -12.63
N GLU A 539 11.53 -30.69 -12.12
CA GLU A 539 12.45 -31.61 -12.80
C GLU A 539 11.88 -32.07 -14.17
N ASP A 540 10.59 -32.39 -14.23
CA ASP A 540 9.88 -32.73 -15.47
C ASP A 540 9.78 -31.55 -16.46
N VAL A 541 9.73 -30.31 -15.97
CA VAL A 541 9.81 -29.11 -16.82
C VAL A 541 11.21 -28.97 -17.42
N GLY A 542 12.28 -29.18 -16.62
CA GLY A 542 13.66 -29.19 -17.11
C GLY A 542 13.85 -30.17 -18.26
N LYS A 543 13.49 -31.44 -18.05
CA LYS A 543 13.57 -32.51 -19.07
C LYS A 543 12.82 -32.16 -20.37
N LYS A 544 11.68 -31.48 -20.27
CA LYS A 544 10.90 -31.03 -21.45
C LYS A 544 11.56 -29.87 -22.18
N LEU A 545 12.19 -28.93 -21.47
CA LEU A 545 12.96 -27.84 -22.07
C LEU A 545 14.20 -28.36 -22.80
N ASP A 546 14.92 -29.32 -22.22
CA ASP A 546 16.07 -29.97 -22.87
C ASP A 546 15.63 -30.74 -24.13
N GLY A 547 14.53 -31.48 -24.06
CA GLY A 547 13.94 -32.16 -25.22
C GLY A 547 13.46 -31.19 -26.32
N ALA A 548 12.94 -30.02 -25.96
CA ALA A 548 12.58 -28.97 -26.90
C ALA A 548 13.81 -28.36 -27.56
N ARG A 549 14.87 -28.07 -26.80
CA ARG A 549 16.17 -27.59 -27.29
C ARG A 549 16.80 -28.59 -28.27
N LEU A 550 16.92 -29.85 -27.90
CA LEU A 550 17.39 -30.93 -28.78
C LEU A 550 16.60 -31.05 -30.08
N SER A 551 15.29 -30.79 -30.05
CA SER A 551 14.43 -30.83 -31.23
C SER A 551 14.61 -29.59 -32.12
N PHE A 552 14.79 -28.42 -31.52
CA PHE A 552 15.14 -27.18 -32.21
C PHE A 552 16.52 -27.29 -32.89
N ASP A 553 17.54 -27.74 -32.17
CA ASP A 553 18.90 -27.92 -32.68
C ASP A 553 18.91 -28.93 -33.85
N ARG A 554 18.12 -30.02 -33.78
CA ARG A 554 17.95 -30.97 -34.88
C ARG A 554 17.31 -30.33 -36.11
N ALA A 555 16.27 -29.51 -35.93
CA ALA A 555 15.61 -28.81 -37.03
C ALA A 555 16.54 -27.76 -37.69
N MET A 556 17.31 -27.02 -36.89
CA MET A 556 18.28 -26.03 -37.38
C MET A 556 19.42 -26.70 -38.16
N ASN A 557 19.89 -27.86 -37.69
CA ASN A 557 20.86 -28.67 -38.42
C ASN A 557 20.30 -29.18 -39.76
N GLN A 558 19.04 -29.61 -39.83
CA GLN A 558 18.42 -29.99 -41.11
C GLN A 558 18.23 -28.80 -42.06
N LEU A 559 17.97 -27.60 -41.52
CA LEU A 559 17.71 -26.40 -42.30
C LEU A 559 18.98 -25.74 -42.86
N SER A 560 19.98 -25.43 -42.00
CA SER A 560 21.10 -24.55 -42.36
C SER A 560 22.50 -25.02 -41.95
N ALA A 561 22.68 -25.68 -40.79
CA ALA A 561 24.01 -25.95 -40.22
C ALA A 561 24.55 -27.37 -40.49
N GLY A 562 23.67 -28.34 -40.75
CA GLY A 562 24.04 -29.75 -40.89
C GLY A 562 24.67 -30.09 -42.24
N LYS A 563 25.41 -31.21 -42.25
CA LYS A 563 26.07 -31.77 -43.43
C LYS A 563 25.01 -32.28 -44.42
N GLY A 564 24.77 -31.50 -45.48
CA GLY A 564 23.70 -31.77 -46.46
C GLY A 564 22.38 -31.07 -46.15
N ASN A 565 22.40 -29.94 -45.44
CA ASN A 565 21.20 -29.17 -45.11
C ASN A 565 20.39 -28.71 -46.33
N LEU A 566 19.09 -28.47 -46.10
CA LEU A 566 18.10 -28.19 -47.14
C LEU A 566 18.37 -26.89 -47.90
N ILE A 567 18.88 -25.84 -47.24
CA ILE A 567 19.25 -24.57 -47.91
C ILE A 567 20.41 -24.82 -48.89
N LYS A 568 21.40 -25.62 -48.52
CA LYS A 568 22.52 -25.98 -49.40
C LYS A 568 22.04 -26.83 -50.59
N GLN A 569 21.28 -27.91 -50.34
CA GLN A 569 20.74 -28.75 -51.42
C GLN A 569 19.86 -27.94 -52.41
N THR A 570 19.05 -27.01 -51.90
CA THR A 570 18.21 -26.15 -52.75
C THR A 570 19.03 -25.18 -53.62
N ASN A 571 20.18 -24.72 -53.13
CA ASN A 571 21.11 -23.92 -53.93
C ASN A 571 21.92 -24.77 -54.93
N GLU A 572 22.31 -26.01 -54.57
CA GLU A 572 22.97 -26.93 -55.51
C GLU A 572 22.06 -27.27 -56.71
N PHE A 573 20.74 -27.39 -56.53
CA PHE A 573 19.78 -27.51 -57.65
C PHE A 573 19.74 -26.27 -58.56
N ARG A 574 20.06 -25.08 -58.05
CA ARG A 574 20.15 -23.85 -58.84
C ARG A 574 21.42 -23.84 -59.70
N GLU A 575 22.54 -24.30 -59.17
CA GLU A 575 23.80 -24.47 -59.91
C GLU A 575 23.69 -25.54 -61.01
N LEU A 576 22.89 -26.59 -60.78
CA LEU A 576 22.58 -27.64 -61.75
C LEU A 576 21.51 -27.26 -62.80
N GLY A 577 21.08 -25.99 -62.84
CA GLY A 577 20.27 -25.45 -63.94
C GLY A 577 18.75 -25.69 -63.85
N VAL A 578 18.21 -26.05 -62.68
CA VAL A 578 16.75 -26.20 -62.49
C VAL A 578 16.07 -24.84 -62.36
N ALA A 579 15.02 -24.60 -63.16
CA ALA A 579 14.32 -23.30 -63.20
C ALA A 579 13.37 -23.09 -61.99
N VAL A 580 13.86 -22.40 -60.96
CA VAL A 580 13.08 -22.03 -59.76
C VAL A 580 12.39 -20.67 -59.97
N LYS A 581 11.07 -20.60 -59.73
CA LYS A 581 10.24 -19.41 -60.06
C LYS A 581 10.20 -18.28 -59.00
N LYS A 582 10.69 -18.51 -57.78
CA LYS A 582 10.85 -17.49 -56.72
C LYS A 582 12.08 -17.83 -55.88
N GLU A 583 12.84 -16.80 -55.50
CA GLU A 583 14.11 -16.96 -54.78
C GLU A 583 13.91 -17.09 -53.25
N LEU A 584 14.87 -17.73 -52.58
CA LEU A 584 14.99 -17.72 -51.12
C LEU A 584 15.64 -16.40 -50.64
N PRO A 585 15.35 -15.93 -49.41
CA PRO A 585 16.00 -14.75 -48.84
C PRO A 585 17.53 -14.88 -48.79
N ARG A 586 18.24 -13.82 -49.20
CA ARG A 586 19.72 -13.80 -49.27
C ARG A 586 20.38 -14.05 -47.91
N GLU A 587 19.85 -13.47 -46.85
CA GLU A 587 20.40 -13.56 -45.48
C GLU A 587 20.56 -15.01 -44.99
N LEU A 588 19.56 -15.86 -45.26
CA LEU A 588 19.60 -17.29 -44.90
C LEU A 588 20.60 -18.08 -45.76
N THR A 589 20.82 -17.63 -47.00
CA THR A 589 21.73 -18.26 -47.96
C THR A 589 23.19 -17.93 -47.66
N GLU A 590 23.49 -16.69 -47.28
CA GLU A 590 24.83 -16.25 -46.90
C GLU A 590 25.27 -16.86 -45.57
N ARG A 591 24.37 -16.93 -44.58
CA ARG A 591 24.67 -17.52 -43.26
C ARG A 591 25.04 -19.01 -43.35
N ALA A 592 24.35 -19.79 -44.19
CA ALA A 592 24.68 -21.20 -44.44
C ALA A 592 25.96 -21.41 -45.28
N ARG A 593 26.49 -20.34 -45.90
CA ARG A 593 27.73 -20.36 -46.69
C ARG A 593 28.96 -20.01 -45.85
N LEU A 594 28.79 -19.21 -44.79
CA LEU A 594 29.86 -18.73 -43.91
C LEU A 594 30.42 -19.80 -42.95
N GLU A 595 29.68 -20.86 -42.62
CA GLU A 595 30.17 -21.97 -41.78
C GLU A 595 31.14 -22.93 -42.51
N LEU A 596 31.63 -22.55 -43.70
CA LEU A 596 32.53 -23.36 -44.55
C LEU A 596 33.92 -22.75 -44.76
N GLU A 597 34.42 -21.94 -43.82
CA GLU A 597 35.86 -21.68 -43.66
C GLU A 597 36.44 -22.46 -42.46
N PRO A 598 37.26 -23.50 -42.68
CA PRO A 598 37.97 -24.18 -41.61
C PRO A 598 39.22 -23.37 -41.19
N GLY A 599 39.01 -22.36 -40.34
CA GLY A 599 40.06 -21.57 -39.68
C GLY A 599 40.01 -21.77 -38.16
N GLY A 600 41.09 -22.28 -37.57
CA GLY A 600 41.05 -22.82 -36.21
C GLY A 600 41.00 -21.80 -35.07
N MET A 601 40.29 -22.19 -34.00
CA MET A 601 40.60 -21.80 -32.62
C MET A 601 40.52 -23.06 -31.74
N GLU A 602 41.67 -23.66 -31.45
CA GLU A 602 41.85 -24.52 -30.28
C GLU A 602 42.22 -23.65 -29.07
N GLY A 603 41.79 -24.07 -27.88
CA GLY A 603 42.16 -23.45 -26.62
C GLY A 603 41.29 -22.24 -26.23
N GLY A 604 40.53 -22.29 -25.15
CA GLY A 604 40.28 -23.39 -24.23
C GLY A 604 39.51 -22.85 -23.04
N MET A 605 38.46 -23.54 -22.59
CA MET A 605 37.76 -23.15 -21.36
C MET A 605 37.44 -24.38 -20.53
N ASP A 606 37.89 -24.28 -19.29
CA ASP A 606 38.00 -25.34 -18.29
C ASP A 606 36.64 -25.94 -17.93
N SER A 607 36.51 -27.26 -18.04
CA SER A 607 35.33 -28.03 -17.64
C SER A 607 35.63 -28.78 -16.35
N GLY A 608 35.58 -28.06 -15.23
CA GLY A 608 35.75 -28.64 -13.90
C GLY A 608 34.45 -29.17 -13.32
N ASP A 609 34.06 -30.40 -13.69
CA ASP A 609 33.51 -31.35 -12.71
C ASP A 609 33.62 -32.81 -13.21
N GLU A 610 34.21 -33.66 -12.37
CA GLU A 610 34.13 -35.13 -12.27
C GLU A 610 35.44 -35.69 -11.68
N ASN A 611 35.43 -35.98 -10.37
CA ASN A 611 35.80 -37.33 -9.95
C ASN A 611 35.31 -37.64 -8.54
N ALA A 612 34.44 -38.65 -8.43
CA ALA A 612 34.16 -39.31 -7.18
C ALA A 612 34.93 -40.63 -7.09
N ASP A 613 35.51 -40.84 -5.91
CA ASP A 613 35.77 -42.15 -5.30
C ASP A 613 36.93 -43.02 -5.85
N LYS A 614 37.95 -43.20 -5.01
CA LYS A 614 38.70 -44.47 -4.93
C LYS A 614 39.34 -44.70 -3.56
N VAL A 615 38.75 -45.65 -2.85
CA VAL A 615 39.18 -46.26 -1.59
C VAL A 615 40.58 -46.89 -1.67
N ARG A 616 41.47 -46.63 -0.69
CA ARG A 616 42.08 -47.68 0.16
C ARG A 616 42.95 -47.22 1.33
N ASP A 617 43.01 -48.12 2.31
CA ASP A 617 43.83 -48.14 3.53
C ASP A 617 45.36 -48.09 3.26
N GLU A 618 46.15 -47.53 4.18
CA GLU A 618 46.86 -48.31 5.22
C GLU A 618 47.59 -47.39 6.23
N ALA A 619 48.03 -47.95 7.36
CA ALA A 619 48.62 -47.22 8.50
C ALA A 619 50.16 -47.30 8.53
N ALA A 620 50.82 -46.39 9.25
CA ALA A 620 51.92 -46.69 10.19
C ALA A 620 52.53 -45.42 10.85
N ASP A 621 52.91 -45.57 12.12
CA ASP A 621 54.01 -44.97 12.91
C ASP A 621 54.68 -43.64 12.52
N GLY A 622 55.07 -42.89 13.57
CA GLY A 622 56.11 -41.87 13.45
C GLY A 622 56.21 -40.86 14.59
N ASP A 623 56.52 -41.32 15.81
CA ASP A 623 57.06 -40.40 16.84
C ASP A 623 58.33 -39.69 16.33
N THR A 624 58.53 -38.44 16.69
CA THR A 624 59.88 -37.95 17.04
C THR A 624 59.81 -36.67 17.87
N GLU A 625 60.49 -36.71 19.01
CA GLU A 625 60.81 -35.55 19.83
C GLU A 625 61.77 -34.61 19.10
N THR A 626 61.82 -33.34 19.51
CA THR A 626 63.09 -32.60 19.48
C THR A 626 63.11 -31.55 20.58
N GLU A 627 63.79 -31.88 21.68
CA GLU A 627 64.29 -30.88 22.63
C GLU A 627 65.43 -30.06 22.00
N LEU A 628 65.64 -28.87 22.56
CA LEU A 628 66.93 -28.19 22.87
C LEU A 628 66.60 -26.68 22.99
N GLU A 629 66.63 -26.12 24.21
CA GLU A 629 67.81 -25.43 24.78
C GLU A 629 68.20 -24.14 24.02
N SER A 630 68.52 -23.01 24.68
CA SER A 630 68.72 -22.74 26.11
C SER A 630 68.81 -21.23 26.38
N SER A 631 68.87 -20.85 27.67
CA SER A 631 69.51 -19.62 28.22
C SER A 631 68.83 -18.25 27.94
N SER A 632 68.90 -17.23 28.82
CA SER A 632 69.20 -17.16 30.27
C SER A 632 68.89 -15.74 30.79
N SER A 633 69.13 -15.50 32.09
CA SER A 633 69.21 -14.18 32.77
C SER A 633 67.86 -13.55 33.15
N VAL A 634 67.49 -13.40 34.44
CA VAL A 634 68.08 -12.52 35.49
C VAL A 634 67.79 -11.06 35.13
N GLU A 635 67.12 -10.23 35.95
CA GLU A 635 67.35 -9.99 37.38
C GLU A 635 66.10 -9.48 38.16
N ALA A 636 66.21 -9.38 39.49
CA ALA A 636 65.16 -8.85 40.37
C ALA A 636 65.29 -7.34 40.62
N GLY A 637 64.18 -6.67 40.98
CA GLY A 637 64.18 -5.26 41.41
C GLY A 637 62.94 -4.92 42.24
N ALA A 638 63.16 -4.50 43.50
CA ALA A 638 62.09 -4.14 44.43
C ALA A 638 61.61 -2.67 44.24
N ALA A 639 60.47 -2.36 44.87
CA ALA A 639 59.87 -1.01 44.91
C ALA A 639 60.79 0.04 45.59
N PRO A 640 60.43 1.34 45.48
CA PRO A 640 59.63 1.89 46.57
C PRO A 640 58.50 2.84 46.15
N VAL A 641 57.67 3.18 47.14
CA VAL A 641 56.66 4.25 47.16
C VAL A 641 57.35 5.59 47.44
N ASP A 642 56.88 6.69 46.83
CA ASP A 642 56.63 7.96 47.54
C ASP A 642 55.86 9.00 46.70
N ASP A 643 55.48 10.09 47.38
CA ASP A 643 54.26 10.90 47.24
C ASP A 643 54.32 12.13 46.30
N ASP A 644 53.14 12.73 46.11
CA ASP A 644 52.80 14.13 45.76
C ASP A 644 53.37 14.80 44.47
N ALA A 645 52.43 15.22 43.58
CA ALA A 645 52.42 16.57 43.01
C ALA A 645 51.10 16.90 42.27
N SER A 646 50.18 17.51 43.01
CA SER A 646 49.14 18.47 42.54
C SER A 646 49.17 18.96 41.08
N ARG A 647 48.05 18.83 40.34
CA ARG A 647 47.68 19.84 39.31
C ARG A 647 46.19 19.93 39.02
N GLU A 648 45.65 21.14 39.20
CA GLU A 648 44.27 21.52 38.86
C GLU A 648 44.03 21.51 37.35
N VAL A 649 42.87 21.02 36.89
CA VAL A 649 42.26 21.46 35.62
C VAL A 649 40.76 21.69 35.80
N ARG A 650 40.40 22.98 35.65
CA ARG A 650 39.05 23.55 35.55
C ARG A 650 38.00 22.72 34.79
N ALA A 651 36.77 22.80 35.30
CA ALA A 651 35.57 22.66 34.48
C ALA A 651 35.25 23.97 33.72
N PRO A 652 34.68 23.88 32.50
CA PRO A 652 33.68 24.80 31.97
C PRO A 652 32.27 24.18 32.21
N ALA A 653 31.34 24.87 32.85
CA ALA A 653 30.54 26.00 32.34
C ALA A 653 29.42 25.56 31.39
N GLU A 654 28.19 25.93 31.75
CA GLU A 654 26.94 25.51 31.12
C GLU A 654 26.72 26.21 29.78
N GLU A 655 26.23 25.49 28.77
CA GLU A 655 25.53 26.08 27.63
C GLU A 655 24.41 25.12 27.18
N GLN A 656 23.16 25.50 27.45
CA GLN A 656 21.97 24.72 27.08
C GLN A 656 21.48 25.17 25.71
N GLY A 657 21.43 24.26 24.73
CA GLY A 657 20.98 24.55 23.36
C GLY A 657 19.96 23.54 22.83
N GLU A 658 18.68 23.93 22.91
CA GLU A 658 17.52 23.48 22.11
C GLU A 658 17.10 21.97 22.17
N PRO A 659 15.81 21.65 21.93
CA PRO A 659 15.22 21.67 20.58
C PRO A 659 13.84 22.38 20.44
N SER A 660 13.55 22.75 19.19
CA SER A 660 12.30 23.33 18.67
C SER A 660 11.27 22.24 18.29
N PRO A 661 10.14 22.52 17.61
CA PRO A 661 8.90 23.16 18.10
C PRO A 661 7.67 22.23 18.03
N ALA A 662 6.55 22.65 18.64
CA ALA A 662 5.26 21.98 18.51
C ALA A 662 4.22 22.84 17.74
N SER A 663 3.66 22.27 16.67
CA SER A 663 2.34 22.52 16.05
C SER A 663 1.89 23.95 15.69
N PRO A 664 1.30 24.10 14.49
CA PRO A 664 0.04 24.85 14.42
C PRO A 664 -1.07 24.14 13.62
N THR A 665 -2.27 24.05 14.22
CA THR A 665 -3.53 23.86 13.50
C THR A 665 -3.96 25.16 12.81
N PRO A 666 -4.63 25.10 11.64
CA PRO A 666 -4.99 26.31 10.89
C PRO A 666 -6.25 26.98 11.46
N ALA A 667 -6.11 28.25 11.86
CA ALA A 667 -7.25 29.16 12.01
C ALA A 667 -7.52 29.84 10.67
N TRP A 668 -8.70 29.60 10.11
CA TRP A 668 -9.28 30.42 9.06
C TRP A 668 -10.21 31.40 9.76
N GLU A 669 -9.91 32.69 9.72
CA GLU A 669 -10.84 33.70 10.17
C GLU A 669 -10.81 34.88 9.19
N ILE A 670 -12.00 35.40 8.94
CA ILE A 670 -12.32 36.36 7.89
C ILE A 670 -12.13 37.76 8.48
N ASP A 671 -11.50 38.67 7.73
CA ASP A 671 -11.83 40.09 7.91
C ASP A 671 -11.81 40.88 6.60
N GLU A 672 -12.63 41.93 6.57
CA GLU A 672 -12.96 42.74 5.41
C GLU A 672 -12.12 44.04 5.33
N GLN A 673 -12.20 44.70 4.16
CA GLN A 673 -12.01 46.15 3.98
C GLN A 673 -10.67 46.80 4.41
N ARG A 674 -9.80 47.07 3.43
CA ARG A 674 -9.75 48.42 2.83
C ARG A 674 -9.03 48.50 1.48
#